data_AF-A0A2A2LN34-F1
#
_entry.id   AF-A0A2A2LN34-F1
#
_cell.length_a   1.000
_cell.length_b   1.000
_cell.length_c   1.000
_cell.angle_alpha   90.00
_cell.angle_beta   90.00
_cell.angle_gamma   90.00
#
_symmetry.space_group_name_H-M   'P 1'
#
loop_
_entity.id
_entity.type
_entity.pdbx_description
1 polymer ?
#
loop_
_entity_poly.entity_id
_entity_poly.type
_entity_poly.pdbx_seq_one_letter_code
_entity_poly.pdbx_strand_id
1 'polypeptide(L)'
;MAPSKKNRTTMSAPGCSDVEVTTDEVFKLYERAKDYHRKGDKENAYSLLKNLLPFFTSDPAYWIRVTELEIDYIYGENSASTSEENRSANESSGNNTPNNRMNITKDDAARSSQLALCLAKGTDDKKLITTATLLNAFLAIKQFRFRCALELLEQIPESWWNCMSMSDKQTAKKYETICKKETQTTSSKLDESQSSRMTDLKGKLIDSDGMRVIEECRTAFQNGNKKEALQIFKKYHETHPDLHQLLVYFGYDLYVKGSDSEGASKTLPGNQSRMVVSRLLLLTASRSSQTALIRRLSTKYASQADVVVCGGGIAGSSVAYHLAKRGKKVVLFERDVVGCGGATGLASGLVTASMYWQDPTNQIIADRSIRMYTELSKEATFKFTKCGRLYLASSLSSEILLRRMYSRGVLHHDDVELIDDQSEMLSRWPFLQTEDIQLALYSPEDLVVDAAALCLEIANKAKYYGATIFENCEVLEVLLGDDGQVYAVKTTNGLVETKQFVDASGWTGTVLVKPLPHRHVQTAAYPCTYTSIHTAKLPTGAVGDHTPIINDMDGNVMLHATSYNTIASGFNEESIRAMAKQGTNVGLWHHPEPDWDRFASNLERLVHRFPMLSEVDSGDLICGMEAYTPDKVPTIGESSQARGYYVMNGMNGQGLSLAGGLGELLATWIVEGQPDLDVARLDVGRFIELHANPRYLMERTPEIATMTYRNLYNSYQCHSARNLRMSPIYYQLKDAGAVFGEIMGYERPLWFDKHSKPDHHSLMMGQDTLIGKPSWFDSVKAEYEACRERVGLIDMSSFSKFDIEGPDAVKLLQYLCSANIDGPIGTTVYTGMQHEKGGYVTDCTLSRLGTNKFFMVAPTIQQERVMTWMKKWAEKMNANVHAVDVTGGYTALDCVGPSSRYLMQDITGLSMSSTDFPSFHCQEIDIGMATGIRAISVTHCGELGWVMYIPNEVAQNVYEKIVDAGREYSMLHAGYYTLRQLRIEKFYVYWGQDINATVTPVECGRAFRVDFKKDFIGKAALEAQIERGVHKKFVQLLIDKHDLDTDPWPQGGETLFRNGQPVGLTTSAAYGFTLGCQVCIAYVENRDFGVSPDFIAKGNYELDIAGKRFPVRMNLHSPSLPMISSEHPLHYRPTQDSDID
;
A
#
# COMPACT_ATOMS: atom_id res chain seq x y z
N MET A 1 34.56 -27.56 22.33
CA MET A 1 34.05 -28.30 23.52
C MET A 1 33.80 -29.74 23.10
N ALA A 2 34.31 -30.73 23.85
CA ALA A 2 34.00 -32.15 23.62
C ALA A 2 32.49 -32.41 23.77
N PRO A 3 31.88 -33.36 23.04
CA PRO A 3 30.46 -33.66 23.20
C PRO A 3 30.20 -34.18 24.61
N SER A 4 29.23 -33.56 25.28
CA SER A 4 28.83 -33.86 26.65
C SER A 4 28.45 -35.33 26.83
N LYS A 5 28.85 -35.93 27.96
CA LYS A 5 28.61 -37.32 28.37
C LYS A 5 27.13 -37.72 28.59
N LYS A 6 26.15 -36.94 28.11
CA LYS A 6 24.72 -37.11 28.48
C LYS A 6 23.88 -38.02 27.56
N ASN A 7 24.39 -38.47 26.41
CA ASN A 7 23.63 -39.32 25.45
C ASN A 7 24.38 -40.61 25.09
N ARG A 8 24.75 -41.44 26.08
CA ARG A 8 25.28 -42.80 25.83
C ARG A 8 24.39 -43.82 26.53
N THR A 9 23.85 -44.77 25.76
CA THR A 9 23.07 -45.89 26.27
C THR A 9 23.86 -47.18 26.05
N THR A 10 24.28 -47.84 27.12
CA THR A 10 24.90 -49.18 27.06
C THR A 10 23.84 -50.26 27.01
N MET A 11 23.93 -51.18 26.06
CA MET A 11 23.13 -52.41 26.06
C MET A 11 24.04 -53.64 26.01
N SER A 12 23.88 -54.52 27.01
CA SER A 12 24.41 -55.87 27.02
C SER A 12 23.46 -56.81 26.27
N ALA A 13 23.95 -57.51 25.24
CA ALA A 13 23.27 -58.66 24.65
C ALA A 13 24.11 -59.94 24.91
N PRO A 14 23.52 -61.12 25.15
CA PRO A 14 24.28 -62.32 25.46
C PRO A 14 25.14 -62.73 24.26
N GLY A 15 26.47 -62.63 24.41
CA GLY A 15 27.45 -63.12 23.42
C GLY A 15 28.23 -62.07 22.62
N CYS A 16 28.05 -60.77 22.86
CA CYS A 16 28.91 -59.71 22.30
C CYS A 16 29.43 -58.80 23.41
N SER A 17 30.71 -58.42 23.34
CA SER A 17 31.34 -57.45 24.26
C SER A 17 30.63 -56.10 24.20
N ASP A 18 30.47 -55.44 25.34
CA ASP A 18 29.79 -54.15 25.50
C ASP A 18 30.39 -53.07 24.56
N VAL A 19 29.59 -52.58 23.61
CA VAL A 19 29.95 -51.44 22.75
C VAL A 19 29.03 -50.28 23.09
N GLU A 20 29.60 -49.17 23.56
CA GLU A 20 28.88 -47.90 23.72
C GLU A 20 28.57 -47.32 22.34
N VAL A 21 27.27 -47.13 22.03
CA VAL A 21 26.83 -46.51 20.77
C VAL A 21 26.11 -45.20 21.07
N THR A 22 26.51 -44.14 20.37
CA THR A 22 25.93 -42.78 20.48
C THR A 22 24.68 -42.64 19.61
N THR A 23 23.82 -41.66 19.93
CA THR A 23 22.59 -41.40 19.17
C THR A 23 22.82 -41.11 17.69
N ASP A 24 23.90 -40.40 17.36
CA ASP A 24 24.28 -40.10 15.97
C ASP A 24 24.74 -41.34 15.19
N GLU A 25 25.30 -42.35 15.86
CA GLU A 25 25.73 -43.60 15.23
C GLU A 25 24.55 -44.50 14.90
N VAL A 26 23.54 -44.56 15.80
CA VAL A 26 22.25 -45.23 15.54
C VAL A 26 21.57 -44.60 14.31
N PHE A 27 21.61 -43.27 14.19
CA PHE A 27 21.02 -42.56 13.05
C PHE A 27 21.77 -42.80 11.73
N LYS A 28 23.11 -42.79 11.73
CA LYS A 28 23.92 -43.11 10.53
C LYS A 28 23.65 -44.52 10.01
N LEU A 29 23.42 -45.48 10.90
CA LEU A 29 23.07 -46.85 10.54
C LEU A 29 21.65 -46.95 9.95
N TYR A 30 20.70 -46.15 10.46
CA TYR A 30 19.34 -46.05 9.93
C TYR A 30 19.30 -45.48 8.50
N GLU A 31 20.01 -44.38 8.25
CA GLU A 31 20.11 -43.81 6.88
C GLU A 31 20.78 -44.77 5.91
N ARG A 32 21.79 -45.54 6.37
CA ARG A 32 22.43 -46.56 5.55
C ARG A 32 21.48 -47.71 5.19
N ALA A 33 20.58 -48.09 6.10
CA ALA A 33 19.55 -49.08 5.83
C ALA A 33 18.51 -48.59 4.80
N LYS A 34 18.11 -47.30 4.87
CA LYS A 34 17.27 -46.66 3.85
C LYS A 34 17.93 -46.69 2.48
N ASP A 35 19.23 -46.45 2.44
CA ASP A 35 19.99 -46.44 1.18
C ASP A 35 20.11 -47.84 0.54
N TYR A 36 20.30 -48.90 1.35
CA TYR A 36 20.20 -50.29 0.88
C TYR A 36 18.80 -50.61 0.35
N HIS A 37 17.75 -50.17 1.05
CA HIS A 37 16.37 -50.39 0.62
C HIS A 37 16.06 -49.67 -0.71
N ARG A 38 16.52 -48.42 -0.88
CA ARG A 38 16.38 -47.65 -2.13
C ARG A 38 17.07 -48.34 -3.31
N LYS A 39 18.21 -48.98 -3.07
CA LYS A 39 18.97 -49.74 -4.09
C LYS A 39 18.39 -51.13 -4.36
N GLY A 40 17.30 -51.52 -3.69
CA GLY A 40 16.63 -52.82 -3.86
C GLY A 40 17.28 -53.96 -3.07
N ASP A 41 18.31 -53.70 -2.27
CA ASP A 41 19.01 -54.68 -1.44
C ASP A 41 18.28 -54.87 -0.09
N LYS A 42 17.21 -55.66 -0.15
CA LYS A 42 16.27 -55.84 0.96
C LYS A 42 16.86 -56.64 2.13
N GLU A 43 17.79 -57.56 1.89
CA GLU A 43 18.40 -58.38 2.95
C GLU A 43 19.31 -57.54 3.85
N ASN A 44 20.18 -56.71 3.27
CA ASN A 44 21.07 -55.86 4.05
C ASN A 44 20.33 -54.73 4.76
N ALA A 45 19.30 -54.16 4.11
CA ALA A 45 18.42 -53.18 4.76
C ALA A 45 17.72 -53.79 6.00
N TYR A 46 17.20 -55.01 5.86
CA TYR A 46 16.52 -55.70 6.96
C TYR A 46 17.48 -56.10 8.10
N SER A 47 18.67 -56.59 7.77
CA SER A 47 19.70 -56.95 8.75
C SER A 47 20.15 -55.76 9.61
N LEU A 48 20.41 -54.61 8.99
CA LEU A 48 20.77 -53.38 9.70
C LEU A 48 19.62 -52.87 10.59
N LEU A 49 18.39 -52.86 10.08
CA LEU A 49 17.23 -52.42 10.86
C LEU A 49 16.92 -53.34 12.05
N LYS A 50 17.12 -54.66 11.89
CA LYS A 50 16.95 -55.63 12.98
C LYS A 50 17.96 -55.38 14.12
N ASN A 51 19.18 -54.97 13.79
CA ASN A 51 20.20 -54.64 14.79
C ASN A 51 19.95 -53.29 15.49
N LEU A 52 19.18 -52.38 14.88
CA LEU A 52 18.80 -51.09 15.47
C LEU A 52 17.53 -51.17 16.33
N LEU A 53 16.74 -52.24 16.18
CA LEU A 53 15.46 -52.44 16.85
C LEU A 53 15.53 -52.28 18.40
N PRO A 54 16.57 -52.78 19.10
CA PRO A 54 16.68 -52.63 20.56
C PRO A 54 16.84 -51.16 21.01
N PHE A 55 17.48 -50.30 20.22
CA PHE A 55 17.64 -48.88 20.55
C PHE A 55 16.30 -48.14 20.46
N PHE A 56 15.54 -48.41 19.40
CA PHE A 56 14.21 -47.84 19.19
C PHE A 56 13.17 -48.30 20.21
N THR A 57 13.28 -49.51 20.75
CA THR A 57 12.36 -49.99 21.78
C THR A 57 12.76 -49.57 23.20
N SER A 58 14.02 -49.20 23.42
CA SER A 58 14.56 -48.84 24.74
C SER A 58 14.27 -47.39 25.18
N ASP A 59 14.19 -46.43 24.25
CA ASP A 59 13.96 -45.02 24.57
C ASP A 59 13.12 -44.30 23.48
N PRO A 60 11.91 -43.82 23.82
CA PRO A 60 11.03 -43.08 22.90
C PRO A 60 11.67 -41.82 22.29
N ALA A 61 12.70 -41.23 22.91
CA ALA A 61 13.38 -40.05 22.39
C ALA A 61 14.05 -40.30 21.02
N TYR A 62 14.47 -41.53 20.74
CA TYR A 62 15.01 -41.91 19.42
C TYR A 62 13.92 -41.93 18.35
N TRP A 63 12.70 -42.35 18.69
CA TRP A 63 11.54 -42.30 17.77
C TRP A 63 11.11 -40.87 17.50
N ILE A 64 11.05 -40.04 18.54
CA ILE A 64 10.70 -38.62 18.40
C ILE A 64 11.74 -37.92 17.54
N ARG A 65 13.04 -38.14 17.75
CA ARG A 65 14.11 -37.52 16.94
C ARG A 65 14.16 -38.03 15.49
N VAL A 66 13.91 -39.32 15.22
CA VAL A 66 13.80 -39.84 13.83
C VAL A 66 12.57 -39.29 13.14
N THR A 67 11.45 -39.16 13.87
CA THR A 67 10.21 -38.57 13.34
C THR A 67 10.38 -37.07 13.12
N GLU A 68 11.05 -36.34 14.02
CA GLU A 68 11.42 -34.91 13.89
C GLU A 68 12.40 -34.70 12.74
N LEU A 69 13.42 -35.55 12.55
CA LEU A 69 14.38 -35.43 11.45
C LEU A 69 13.79 -35.85 10.10
N GLU A 70 12.88 -36.84 10.06
CA GLU A 70 12.10 -37.12 8.85
C GLU A 70 11.15 -35.95 8.57
N ILE A 71 10.52 -35.35 9.58
CA ILE A 71 9.72 -34.14 9.44
C ILE A 71 10.59 -32.94 9.01
N ASP A 72 11.80 -32.76 9.52
CA ASP A 72 12.75 -31.70 9.11
C ASP A 72 13.36 -31.97 7.73
N TYR A 73 13.47 -33.23 7.31
CA TYR A 73 13.83 -33.60 5.94
C TYR A 73 12.66 -33.42 4.97
N ILE A 74 11.42 -33.63 5.43
CA ILE A 74 10.19 -33.42 4.65
C ILE A 74 9.76 -31.93 4.64
N TYR A 75 10.06 -31.17 5.69
CA TYR A 75 9.50 -29.84 5.97
C TYR A 75 10.45 -28.81 6.58
N GLY A 76 11.71 -29.15 6.88
CA GLY A 76 12.63 -28.23 7.54
C GLY A 76 13.26 -27.21 6.59
N GLU A 77 13.04 -25.93 6.87
CA GLU A 77 14.07 -24.90 6.71
C GLU A 77 14.30 -24.19 8.06
N ASN A 78 15.59 -24.17 8.44
CA ASN A 78 16.32 -23.20 9.28
C ASN A 78 16.29 -23.30 10.82
N SER A 79 17.44 -23.70 11.39
CA SER A 79 18.09 -22.91 12.46
C SER A 79 19.63 -23.12 12.53
N ALA A 80 20.36 -22.01 12.33
CA ALA A 80 21.70 -21.60 12.82
C ALA A 80 22.92 -22.54 12.61
N SER A 81 24.13 -22.11 12.22
CA SER A 81 24.85 -20.86 12.50
C SER A 81 26.16 -20.79 11.69
N THR A 82 26.67 -19.58 11.53
CA THR A 82 28.06 -19.25 11.18
C THR A 82 29.08 -19.87 12.15
N SER A 83 30.14 -20.47 11.61
CA SER A 83 31.52 -20.29 12.12
C SER A 83 32.53 -20.65 11.02
N GLU A 84 33.53 -19.77 10.86
CA GLU A 84 34.57 -19.76 9.83
C GLU A 84 35.65 -20.85 10.06
N GLU A 85 36.20 -21.42 8.97
CA GLU A 85 37.56 -21.09 8.48
C GLU A 85 38.12 -22.08 7.43
N ASN A 86 38.54 -21.48 6.31
CA ASN A 86 39.73 -21.74 5.49
C ASN A 86 39.82 -22.84 4.40
N ARG A 87 39.80 -22.32 3.14
CA ARG A 87 40.80 -22.43 2.03
C ARG A 87 41.11 -23.84 1.46
N SER A 88 41.27 -24.10 0.16
CA SER A 88 41.46 -23.30 -1.06
C SER A 88 41.64 -24.27 -2.25
N ALA A 89 41.48 -23.75 -3.48
CA ALA A 89 42.12 -24.15 -4.75
C ALA A 89 41.33 -25.01 -5.78
N ASN A 90 40.98 -24.29 -6.85
CA ASN A 90 41.21 -24.54 -8.28
C ASN A 90 40.51 -25.66 -9.08
N GLU A 91 39.86 -25.13 -10.14
CA GLU A 91 39.91 -25.54 -11.55
C GLU A 91 38.98 -26.65 -12.08
N SER A 92 37.91 -26.14 -12.71
CA SER A 92 37.63 -26.29 -14.14
C SER A 92 36.81 -27.50 -14.64
N SER A 93 35.85 -27.12 -15.49
CA SER A 93 35.15 -27.87 -16.52
C SER A 93 33.93 -28.72 -16.12
N GLY A 94 32.84 -28.47 -16.86
CA GLY A 94 31.87 -29.50 -17.22
C GLY A 94 30.49 -29.35 -16.61
N ASN A 95 29.56 -28.85 -17.42
CA ASN A 95 28.12 -29.11 -17.36
C ASN A 95 27.71 -30.28 -16.46
N ASN A 96 26.94 -30.00 -15.40
CA ASN A 96 25.74 -30.74 -15.02
C ASN A 96 25.12 -30.10 -13.78
N THR A 97 23.96 -29.50 -13.94
CA THR A 97 23.01 -29.19 -12.86
C THR A 97 22.61 -30.49 -12.14
N PRO A 98 22.71 -30.57 -10.81
CA PRO A 98 21.89 -31.48 -10.03
C PRO A 98 20.82 -30.65 -9.30
N ASN A 99 19.74 -30.37 -10.02
CA ASN A 99 18.42 -30.28 -9.40
C ASN A 99 18.12 -31.68 -8.84
N ASN A 100 18.25 -31.86 -7.52
CA ASN A 100 17.68 -33.02 -6.84
C ASN A 100 17.27 -32.62 -5.41
N ARG A 101 16.30 -31.71 -5.29
CA ARG A 101 15.33 -31.79 -4.19
C ARG A 101 14.32 -32.87 -4.61
N MET A 102 14.38 -34.05 -3.99
CA MET A 102 13.41 -35.13 -4.21
C MET A 102 12.02 -34.61 -3.85
N ASN A 103 11.14 -34.51 -4.83
CA ASN A 103 9.70 -34.40 -4.58
C ASN A 103 9.26 -35.66 -3.85
N ILE A 104 8.95 -35.55 -2.55
CA ILE A 104 8.34 -36.64 -1.80
C ILE A 104 6.90 -36.76 -2.31
N THR A 105 6.65 -37.81 -3.07
CA THR A 105 5.36 -38.10 -3.68
C THR A 105 4.45 -38.81 -2.68
N LYS A 106 3.14 -38.93 -3.00
CA LYS A 106 2.22 -39.82 -2.24
C LYS A 106 2.77 -41.26 -2.11
N ASP A 107 3.65 -41.69 -3.02
CA ASP A 107 4.31 -43.00 -2.97
C ASP A 107 5.38 -43.08 -1.87
N ASP A 108 6.01 -41.98 -1.49
CA ASP A 108 7.07 -41.98 -0.46
C ASP A 108 6.50 -42.03 0.97
N ALA A 109 5.34 -41.39 1.19
CA ALA A 109 4.54 -41.56 2.40
C ALA A 109 3.96 -43.00 2.50
N ALA A 110 3.53 -43.57 1.36
CA ALA A 110 3.07 -44.95 1.31
C ALA A 110 4.20 -45.96 1.56
N ARG A 111 5.44 -45.67 1.13
CA ARG A 111 6.64 -46.49 1.40
C ARG A 111 7.08 -46.43 2.85
N SER A 112 7.00 -45.27 3.51
CA SER A 112 7.29 -45.12 4.94
C SER A 112 6.27 -45.86 5.81
N SER A 113 4.99 -45.78 5.43
CA SER A 113 3.91 -46.61 5.99
C SER A 113 4.14 -48.11 5.77
N GLN A 114 4.59 -48.51 4.58
CA GLN A 114 4.99 -49.90 4.28
C GLN A 114 6.21 -50.37 5.06
N LEU A 115 7.20 -49.50 5.31
CA LEU A 115 8.41 -49.81 6.08
C LEU A 115 8.06 -50.04 7.55
N ALA A 116 7.19 -49.21 8.13
CA ALA A 116 6.65 -49.38 9.49
C ALA A 116 5.83 -50.68 9.61
N LEU A 117 5.01 -51.00 8.60
CA LEU A 117 4.28 -52.27 8.53
C LEU A 117 5.18 -53.49 8.32
N CYS A 118 6.31 -53.35 7.61
CA CYS A 118 7.31 -54.43 7.47
C CYS A 118 8.08 -54.67 8.76
N LEU A 119 8.36 -53.62 9.54
CA LEU A 119 8.96 -53.75 10.88
C LEU A 119 7.98 -54.40 11.87
N ALA A 120 6.67 -54.16 11.73
CA ALA A 120 5.63 -54.81 12.53
C ALA A 120 5.36 -56.27 12.09
N LYS A 121 5.45 -56.57 10.78
CA LYS A 121 5.30 -57.93 10.22
C LYS A 121 6.59 -58.74 10.39
N GLY A 122 6.83 -59.21 11.60
CA GLY A 122 7.95 -60.10 11.93
C GLY A 122 8.30 -60.15 13.41
N THR A 123 7.50 -59.52 14.27
CA THR A 123 7.72 -59.38 15.70
C THR A 123 6.38 -59.52 16.42
N ASP A 124 6.37 -60.22 17.56
CA ASP A 124 5.22 -60.31 18.46
C ASP A 124 5.20 -59.15 19.48
N ASP A 125 6.04 -58.12 19.30
CA ASP A 125 6.12 -56.94 20.16
C ASP A 125 4.89 -56.04 19.97
N LYS A 126 3.93 -56.23 20.87
CA LYS A 126 2.65 -55.52 20.92
C LYS A 126 2.82 -54.00 20.96
N LYS A 127 3.90 -53.45 21.54
CA LYS A 127 4.13 -51.99 21.59
C LYS A 127 4.50 -51.47 20.21
N LEU A 128 5.39 -52.14 19.50
CA LEU A 128 5.82 -51.73 18.16
C LEU A 128 4.66 -51.79 17.16
N ILE A 129 3.83 -52.84 17.22
CA ILE A 129 2.65 -52.99 16.36
C ILE A 129 1.62 -51.89 16.66
N THR A 130 1.35 -51.61 17.95
CA THR A 130 0.40 -50.57 18.36
C THR A 130 0.84 -49.18 17.87
N THR A 131 2.12 -48.86 18.01
CA THR A 131 2.69 -47.57 17.57
C THR A 131 2.64 -47.43 16.04
N ALA A 132 2.97 -48.48 15.29
CA ALA A 132 2.88 -48.47 13.82
C ALA A 132 1.43 -48.30 13.33
N THR A 133 0.46 -48.90 14.02
CA THR A 133 -0.97 -48.76 13.70
C THR A 133 -1.48 -47.34 13.96
N LEU A 134 -1.06 -46.71 15.07
CA LEU A 134 -1.44 -45.33 15.39
C LEU A 134 -0.85 -44.31 14.41
N LEU A 135 0.40 -44.50 13.99
CA LEU A 135 1.04 -43.64 12.98
C LEU A 135 0.29 -43.71 11.65
N ASN A 136 -0.15 -44.90 11.24
CA ASN A 136 -0.94 -45.09 10.02
C ASN A 136 -2.35 -44.50 10.13
N ALA A 137 -3.00 -44.62 11.28
CA ALA A 137 -4.29 -43.97 11.53
C ALA A 137 -4.17 -42.43 11.46
N PHE A 138 -3.11 -41.87 12.03
CA PHE A 138 -2.84 -40.42 11.99
C PHE A 138 -2.61 -39.90 10.57
N LEU A 139 -1.84 -40.63 9.77
CA LEU A 139 -1.63 -40.31 8.36
C LEU A 139 -2.94 -40.41 7.54
N ALA A 140 -3.82 -41.37 7.85
CA ALA A 140 -5.12 -41.50 7.20
C ALA A 140 -6.09 -40.34 7.54
N ILE A 141 -6.05 -39.84 8.78
CA ILE A 141 -6.82 -38.64 9.21
C ILE A 141 -6.37 -37.39 8.46
N LYS A 142 -5.05 -37.19 8.32
CA LYS A 142 -4.48 -36.05 7.56
C LYS A 142 -4.83 -36.09 6.06
N GLN A 143 -5.21 -37.25 5.53
CA GLN A 143 -5.66 -37.42 4.14
C GLN A 143 -7.19 -37.43 3.99
N PHE A 144 -7.95 -37.03 5.02
CA PHE A 144 -9.42 -37.05 5.05
C PHE A 144 -10.05 -38.44 4.82
N ARG A 145 -9.31 -39.53 5.09
CA ARG A 145 -9.79 -40.92 4.98
C ARG A 145 -10.28 -41.43 6.33
N PHE A 146 -11.26 -40.74 6.92
CA PHE A 146 -11.71 -40.96 8.30
C PHE A 146 -12.22 -42.38 8.58
N ARG A 147 -12.86 -43.03 7.60
CA ARG A 147 -13.32 -44.43 7.73
C ARG A 147 -12.16 -45.43 7.81
N CYS A 148 -11.11 -45.22 7.01
CA CYS A 148 -9.91 -46.06 7.03
C CYS A 148 -9.08 -45.84 8.30
N ALA A 149 -9.01 -44.59 8.79
CA ALA A 149 -8.42 -44.29 10.09
C ALA A 149 -9.19 -44.97 11.24
N LEU A 150 -10.52 -44.96 11.18
CA LEU A 150 -11.38 -45.62 12.18
C LEU A 150 -11.15 -47.14 12.19
N GLU A 151 -11.15 -47.78 11.03
CA GLU A 151 -10.89 -49.22 10.89
C GLU A 151 -9.51 -49.63 11.41
N LEU A 152 -8.49 -48.76 11.25
CA LEU A 152 -7.15 -48.99 11.81
C LEU A 152 -7.11 -48.86 13.33
N LEU A 153 -7.82 -47.88 13.89
CA LEU A 153 -7.92 -47.68 15.34
C LEU A 153 -8.72 -48.81 16.02
N GLU A 154 -9.78 -49.30 15.37
CA GLU A 154 -10.62 -50.42 15.86
C GLU A 154 -9.91 -51.78 15.83
N GLN A 155 -8.85 -51.91 15.03
CA GLN A 155 -8.02 -53.13 14.97
C GLN A 155 -7.04 -53.26 16.16
N ILE A 156 -6.90 -52.25 17.02
CA ILE A 156 -6.04 -52.31 18.21
C ILE A 156 -6.77 -53.09 19.32
N PRO A 157 -6.31 -54.31 19.69
CA PRO A 157 -6.98 -55.13 20.71
C PRO A 157 -7.03 -54.44 22.06
N GLU A 158 -8.12 -54.59 22.81
CA GLU A 158 -8.34 -53.92 24.11
C GLU A 158 -7.18 -54.17 25.12
N SER A 159 -6.59 -55.36 25.08
CA SER A 159 -5.43 -55.74 25.89
C SER A 159 -4.14 -54.96 25.57
N TRP A 160 -4.03 -54.34 24.40
CA TRP A 160 -2.84 -53.60 23.95
C TRP A 160 -2.88 -52.14 24.39
N TRP A 161 -4.09 -51.58 24.54
CA TRP A 161 -4.27 -50.27 25.16
C TRP A 161 -3.63 -50.22 26.55
N ASN A 162 -3.69 -51.31 27.33
CA ASN A 162 -3.07 -51.37 28.65
C ASN A 162 -1.54 -51.19 28.67
N CYS A 163 -0.87 -51.32 27.52
CA CYS A 163 0.58 -51.12 27.39
C CYS A 163 0.98 -49.67 27.01
N MET A 164 0.00 -48.79 26.75
CA MET A 164 0.20 -47.40 26.33
C MET A 164 0.26 -46.42 27.52
N SER A 165 1.00 -45.33 27.34
CA SER A 165 1.01 -44.21 28.29
C SER A 165 -0.37 -43.52 28.34
N MET A 166 -0.65 -42.80 29.44
CA MET A 166 -1.92 -42.08 29.62
C MET A 166 -2.16 -40.99 28.57
N SER A 167 -1.10 -40.30 28.10
CA SER A 167 -1.21 -39.27 27.06
C SER A 167 -1.57 -39.86 25.69
N ASP A 168 -1.04 -41.03 25.37
CA ASP A 168 -1.30 -41.69 24.08
C ASP A 168 -2.73 -42.22 24.01
N LYS A 169 -3.27 -42.73 25.13
CA LYS A 169 -4.68 -43.14 25.26
C LYS A 169 -5.64 -41.98 25.07
N GLN A 170 -5.36 -40.83 25.68
CA GLN A 170 -6.20 -39.62 25.53
C GLN A 170 -6.19 -39.10 24.09
N THR A 171 -5.01 -39.11 23.45
CA THR A 171 -4.83 -38.66 22.08
C THR A 171 -5.57 -39.56 21.09
N ALA A 172 -5.44 -40.88 21.23
CA ALA A 172 -6.15 -41.84 20.37
C ALA A 172 -7.68 -41.80 20.55
N LYS A 173 -8.19 -41.67 21.79
CA LYS A 173 -9.64 -41.48 22.05
C LYS A 173 -10.19 -40.19 21.45
N LYS A 174 -9.41 -39.11 21.49
CA LYS A 174 -9.77 -37.83 20.86
C LYS A 174 -9.93 -37.99 19.36
N TYR A 175 -9.01 -38.71 18.71
CA TYR A 175 -9.08 -38.97 17.27
C TYR A 175 -10.18 -39.95 16.86
N GLU A 176 -10.39 -41.01 17.63
CA GLU A 176 -11.52 -41.92 17.43
C GLU A 176 -12.86 -41.18 17.49
N THR A 177 -13.00 -40.24 18.43
CA THR A 177 -14.19 -39.37 18.56
C THR A 177 -14.37 -38.47 17.33
N ILE A 178 -13.28 -37.87 16.82
CA ILE A 178 -13.31 -37.05 15.60
C ILE A 178 -13.71 -37.91 14.39
N CYS A 179 -13.11 -39.08 14.22
CA CYS A 179 -13.41 -39.98 13.11
C CYS A 179 -14.86 -40.47 13.15
N LYS A 180 -15.40 -40.85 14.33
CA LYS A 180 -16.81 -41.26 14.51
C LYS A 180 -17.79 -40.13 14.21
N LYS A 181 -17.45 -38.90 14.60
CA LYS A 181 -18.26 -37.71 14.33
C LYS A 181 -18.35 -37.45 12.83
N GLU A 182 -17.21 -37.49 12.12
CA GLU A 182 -17.14 -37.23 10.68
C GLU A 182 -17.73 -38.35 9.79
N THR A 183 -17.64 -39.62 10.22
CA THR A 183 -18.32 -40.74 9.51
C THR A 183 -19.83 -40.78 9.76
N GLN A 184 -20.33 -40.24 10.88
CA GLN A 184 -21.77 -40.10 11.12
C GLN A 184 -22.39 -38.93 10.34
N THR A 185 -21.69 -37.80 10.15
CA THR A 185 -22.18 -36.67 9.32
C THR A 185 -22.29 -37.01 7.83
N THR A 186 -21.56 -38.02 7.34
CA THR A 186 -21.61 -38.46 5.93
C THR A 186 -22.70 -39.50 5.63
N SER A 187 -23.36 -40.05 6.65
CA SER A 187 -24.33 -41.15 6.50
C SER A 187 -25.80 -40.73 6.56
N SER A 188 -26.16 -39.51 6.98
CA SER A 188 -27.55 -39.19 7.33
C SER A 188 -28.20 -38.00 6.59
N LYS A 189 -27.63 -37.52 5.47
CA LYS A 189 -28.21 -36.37 4.71
C LYS A 189 -28.15 -36.45 3.18
N LEU A 190 -28.07 -37.63 2.56
CA LEU A 190 -27.92 -37.71 1.09
C LEU A 190 -28.92 -38.58 0.30
N ASP A 191 -29.87 -39.31 0.91
CA ASP A 191 -30.56 -40.37 0.14
C ASP A 191 -32.01 -40.13 -0.32
N GLU A 192 -32.73 -39.10 0.14
CA GLU A 192 -34.15 -38.96 -0.27
C GLU A 192 -34.41 -37.91 -1.37
N SER A 193 -33.51 -36.95 -1.61
CA SER A 193 -33.76 -35.88 -2.61
C SER A 193 -33.18 -36.14 -4.01
N GLN A 194 -32.35 -37.17 -4.19
CA GLN A 194 -31.69 -37.47 -5.48
C GLN A 194 -32.37 -38.62 -6.25
N SER A 195 -32.95 -39.60 -5.55
CA SER A 195 -33.64 -40.73 -6.20
C SER A 195 -34.89 -40.27 -6.97
N SER A 196 -35.69 -39.38 -6.37
CA SER A 196 -36.87 -38.75 -7.00
C SER A 196 -36.54 -37.97 -8.28
N ARG A 197 -35.36 -37.34 -8.33
CA ARG A 197 -34.92 -36.54 -9.49
C ARG A 197 -34.36 -37.41 -10.63
N MET A 198 -33.88 -38.62 -10.31
CA MET A 198 -33.30 -39.56 -11.27
C MET A 198 -34.37 -40.37 -12.03
N THR A 199 -35.48 -40.69 -11.37
CA THR A 199 -36.61 -41.42 -11.99
C THR A 199 -37.32 -40.57 -13.05
N ASP A 200 -37.40 -39.25 -12.84
CA ASP A 200 -38.05 -38.31 -13.77
C ASP A 200 -37.24 -38.06 -15.06
N LEU A 201 -35.93 -38.34 -15.02
CA LEU A 201 -35.01 -38.24 -16.17
C LEU A 201 -35.01 -39.50 -17.05
N LYS A 202 -35.25 -40.69 -16.48
CA LYS A 202 -35.34 -41.95 -17.25
C LYS A 202 -36.55 -42.00 -18.18
N GLY A 203 -37.65 -41.32 -17.84
CA GLY A 203 -38.90 -41.36 -18.61
C GLY A 203 -38.98 -40.36 -19.77
N LYS A 204 -38.09 -39.36 -19.84
CA LYS A 204 -38.22 -38.21 -20.76
C LYS A 204 -37.22 -38.18 -21.92
N LEU A 205 -36.21 -39.05 -21.96
CA LEU A 205 -35.05 -38.86 -22.86
C LEU A 205 -34.55 -40.09 -23.63
N ILE A 206 -35.21 -41.24 -23.57
CA ILE A 206 -34.73 -42.44 -24.27
C ILE A 206 -35.90 -43.15 -24.94
N ASP A 207 -35.98 -43.08 -26.27
CA ASP A 207 -36.86 -43.93 -27.05
C ASP A 207 -36.35 -45.38 -27.05
N SER A 208 -37.21 -46.33 -27.46
CA SER A 208 -36.84 -47.76 -27.49
C SER A 208 -35.69 -48.08 -28.44
N ASP A 209 -35.45 -47.23 -29.45
CA ASP A 209 -34.37 -47.42 -30.42
C ASP A 209 -33.01 -47.02 -29.85
N GLY A 210 -32.93 -45.98 -29.02
CA GLY A 210 -31.70 -45.55 -28.35
C GLY A 210 -31.16 -46.60 -27.39
N MET A 211 -32.04 -47.30 -26.66
CA MET A 211 -31.64 -48.42 -25.81
C MET A 211 -31.14 -49.63 -26.61
N ARG A 212 -31.71 -49.89 -27.79
CA ARG A 212 -31.25 -50.99 -28.66
C ARG A 212 -29.83 -50.73 -29.17
N VAL A 213 -29.56 -49.50 -29.63
CA VAL A 213 -28.23 -49.11 -30.12
C VAL A 213 -27.18 -49.12 -29.02
N ILE A 214 -27.56 -48.74 -27.79
CA ILE A 214 -26.69 -48.90 -26.62
C ILE A 214 -26.30 -50.37 -26.46
N GLU A 215 -27.25 -51.29 -26.52
CA GLU A 215 -26.98 -52.70 -26.25
C GLU A 215 -26.15 -53.37 -27.37
N GLU A 216 -26.36 -52.97 -28.62
CA GLU A 216 -25.53 -53.38 -29.76
C GLU A 216 -24.08 -52.88 -29.62
N CYS A 217 -23.90 -51.60 -29.24
CA CYS A 217 -22.57 -51.04 -28.97
C CYS A 217 -21.89 -51.73 -27.79
N ARG A 218 -22.65 -52.10 -26.74
CA ARG A 218 -22.15 -52.77 -25.54
C ARG A 218 -21.65 -54.17 -25.90
N THR A 219 -22.42 -54.90 -26.69
CA THR A 219 -22.08 -56.26 -27.14
C THR A 219 -20.83 -56.26 -28.03
N ALA A 220 -20.73 -55.32 -28.99
CA ALA A 220 -19.54 -55.16 -29.82
C ALA A 220 -18.28 -54.79 -29.01
N PHE A 221 -18.45 -53.98 -27.95
CA PHE A 221 -17.36 -53.58 -27.06
C PHE A 221 -16.90 -54.72 -26.14
N GLN A 222 -17.83 -55.52 -25.60
CA GLN A 222 -17.54 -56.69 -24.76
C GLN A 222 -16.83 -57.80 -25.55
N ASN A 223 -17.13 -57.93 -26.85
CA ASN A 223 -16.43 -58.84 -27.75
C ASN A 223 -15.06 -58.32 -28.24
N GLY A 224 -14.58 -57.19 -27.70
CA GLY A 224 -13.28 -56.60 -28.01
C GLY A 224 -13.19 -55.80 -29.31
N ASN A 225 -14.28 -55.68 -30.07
CA ASN A 225 -14.30 -55.07 -31.40
C ASN A 225 -14.67 -53.57 -31.35
N LYS A 226 -13.76 -52.76 -30.80
CA LYS A 226 -13.97 -51.32 -30.53
C LYS A 226 -14.32 -50.49 -31.77
N LYS A 227 -13.91 -50.93 -32.96
CA LYS A 227 -14.15 -50.22 -34.23
C LYS A 227 -15.60 -50.37 -34.71
N GLU A 228 -16.22 -51.51 -34.41
CA GLU A 228 -17.61 -51.83 -34.74
C GLU A 228 -18.58 -51.07 -33.83
N ALA A 229 -18.32 -51.06 -32.52
CA ALA A 229 -19.09 -50.26 -31.56
C ALA A 229 -19.10 -48.77 -31.93
N LEU A 230 -17.96 -48.25 -32.41
CA LEU A 230 -17.84 -46.85 -32.85
C LEU A 230 -18.58 -46.56 -34.16
N GLN A 231 -18.68 -47.53 -35.08
CA GLN A 231 -19.43 -47.40 -36.33
C GLN A 231 -20.94 -47.46 -36.10
N ILE A 232 -21.41 -48.36 -35.23
CA ILE A 232 -22.83 -48.46 -34.83
C ILE A 232 -23.27 -47.15 -34.18
N PHE A 233 -22.47 -46.61 -33.27
CA PHE A 233 -22.74 -45.34 -32.59
C PHE A 233 -22.75 -44.14 -33.56
N LYS A 234 -21.76 -44.05 -34.48
CA LYS A 234 -21.71 -42.99 -35.50
C LYS A 234 -22.95 -42.97 -36.39
N LYS A 235 -23.36 -44.13 -36.88
CA LYS A 235 -24.52 -44.27 -37.78
C LYS A 235 -25.83 -43.82 -37.12
N TYR A 236 -25.96 -44.05 -35.81
CA TYR A 236 -27.13 -43.60 -35.06
C TYR A 236 -27.07 -42.10 -34.73
N HIS A 237 -25.90 -41.57 -34.38
CA HIS A 237 -25.71 -40.14 -34.12
C HIS A 237 -25.94 -39.25 -35.37
N GLU A 238 -25.58 -39.75 -36.56
CA GLU A 238 -25.82 -39.04 -37.83
C GLU A 238 -27.32 -38.82 -38.14
N THR A 239 -28.21 -39.63 -37.55
CA THR A 239 -29.67 -39.51 -37.75
C THR A 239 -30.39 -38.87 -36.55
N HIS A 240 -29.76 -38.80 -35.37
CA HIS A 240 -30.34 -38.23 -34.13
C HIS A 240 -29.29 -37.38 -33.36
N PRO A 241 -29.00 -36.15 -33.82
CA PRO A 241 -27.86 -35.36 -33.36
C PRO A 241 -28.00 -34.76 -31.94
N ASP A 242 -29.22 -34.70 -31.39
CA ASP A 242 -29.50 -34.05 -30.10
C ASP A 242 -29.18 -34.92 -28.87
N LEU A 243 -28.82 -36.20 -29.07
CA LEU A 243 -28.61 -37.19 -28.00
C LEU A 243 -27.19 -37.24 -27.45
N HIS A 244 -26.58 -36.07 -27.21
CA HIS A 244 -25.24 -35.96 -26.60
C HIS A 244 -25.16 -36.51 -25.16
N GLN A 245 -26.31 -36.61 -24.47
CA GLN A 245 -26.41 -37.15 -23.12
C GLN A 245 -26.32 -38.69 -23.05
N LEU A 246 -26.57 -39.40 -24.16
CA LEU A 246 -26.48 -40.86 -24.22
C LEU A 246 -25.03 -41.36 -24.05
N LEU A 247 -24.04 -40.60 -24.51
CA LEU A 247 -22.60 -40.87 -24.33
C LEU A 247 -22.18 -40.84 -22.85
N VAL A 248 -22.81 -39.97 -22.07
CA VAL A 248 -22.58 -39.89 -20.63
C VAL A 248 -23.17 -41.12 -19.95
N TYR A 249 -24.33 -41.59 -20.39
CA TYR A 249 -24.94 -42.84 -19.91
C TYR A 249 -24.11 -44.08 -20.30
N PHE A 250 -23.59 -44.13 -21.54
CA PHE A 250 -22.74 -45.22 -22.04
C PHE A 250 -21.40 -45.31 -21.28
N GLY A 251 -20.79 -44.15 -21.00
CA GLY A 251 -19.58 -44.05 -20.19
C GLY A 251 -19.81 -44.38 -18.72
N TYR A 252 -21.00 -44.09 -18.18
CA TYR A 252 -21.36 -44.36 -16.79
C TYR A 252 -21.72 -45.83 -16.55
N ASP A 253 -22.43 -46.49 -17.47
CA ASP A 253 -22.84 -47.89 -17.29
C ASP A 253 -21.66 -48.88 -17.48
N LEU A 254 -20.67 -48.55 -18.33
CA LEU A 254 -19.38 -49.25 -18.41
C LEU A 254 -18.52 -49.05 -17.14
N TYR A 255 -18.68 -47.91 -16.46
CA TYR A 255 -17.96 -47.58 -15.23
C TYR A 255 -18.50 -48.33 -14.01
N VAL A 256 -19.83 -48.56 -13.96
CA VAL A 256 -20.48 -49.19 -12.81
C VAL A 256 -20.53 -50.72 -12.94
N LYS A 257 -20.90 -51.28 -14.10
CA LYS A 257 -21.10 -52.74 -14.22
C LYS A 257 -19.86 -53.55 -14.59
N GLY A 258 -18.75 -52.90 -14.91
CA GLY A 258 -17.45 -53.56 -15.05
C GLY A 258 -16.74 -53.88 -13.73
N SER A 259 -17.35 -53.52 -12.59
CA SER A 259 -16.78 -53.71 -11.25
C SER A 259 -17.33 -54.92 -10.48
N ASP A 260 -18.28 -55.66 -11.05
CA ASP A 260 -18.97 -56.80 -10.39
C ASP A 260 -18.66 -58.19 -11.00
N SER A 261 -17.56 -58.34 -11.75
CA SER A 261 -17.03 -59.68 -12.07
C SER A 261 -15.63 -59.88 -11.49
N GLU A 262 -15.53 -60.85 -10.59
CA GLU A 262 -14.27 -61.33 -10.03
C GLU A 262 -13.30 -61.68 -11.16
N GLY A 263 -12.15 -61.00 -11.20
CA GLY A 263 -11.04 -61.34 -12.08
C GLY A 263 -10.75 -60.37 -13.22
N ALA A 264 -10.42 -59.11 -12.92
CA ALA A 264 -9.59 -58.29 -13.80
C ALA A 264 -8.84 -57.20 -13.02
N SER A 265 -7.56 -57.45 -12.76
CA SER A 265 -6.61 -56.39 -12.36
C SER A 265 -6.31 -55.48 -13.57
N LYS A 266 -6.13 -54.17 -13.29
CA LYS A 266 -5.71 -53.06 -14.18
C LYS A 266 -6.81 -52.34 -14.97
N THR A 267 -7.35 -51.26 -14.40
CA THR A 267 -7.99 -50.16 -15.15
C THR A 267 -7.80 -48.81 -14.44
N LEU A 268 -7.79 -47.74 -15.24
CA LEU A 268 -7.11 -46.45 -15.04
C LEU A 268 -7.68 -45.53 -13.93
N PRO A 269 -6.84 -44.66 -13.31
CA PRO A 269 -7.30 -43.63 -12.36
C PRO A 269 -8.27 -42.62 -13.01
N GLY A 270 -9.31 -42.22 -12.28
CA GLY A 270 -10.48 -41.45 -12.76
C GLY A 270 -10.24 -40.11 -13.48
N ASN A 271 -9.00 -39.60 -13.55
CA ASN A 271 -8.66 -38.43 -14.37
C ASN A 271 -8.40 -38.79 -15.86
N GLN A 272 -8.04 -40.05 -16.18
CA GLN A 272 -7.76 -40.42 -17.57
C GLN A 272 -9.01 -40.75 -18.39
N SER A 273 -10.12 -41.16 -17.76
CA SER A 273 -11.38 -41.46 -18.45
C SER A 273 -12.01 -40.20 -19.07
N ARG A 274 -11.94 -39.06 -18.38
CA ARG A 274 -12.30 -37.73 -18.93
C ARG A 274 -11.41 -37.36 -20.09
N MET A 275 -10.11 -37.61 -19.97
CA MET A 275 -9.10 -37.29 -20.98
C MET A 275 -9.25 -38.13 -22.27
N VAL A 276 -9.75 -39.36 -22.16
CA VAL A 276 -10.07 -40.23 -23.32
C VAL A 276 -11.29 -39.72 -24.08
N VAL A 277 -12.35 -39.28 -23.39
CA VAL A 277 -13.54 -38.66 -24.03
C VAL A 277 -13.17 -37.32 -24.67
N SER A 278 -12.35 -36.49 -24.02
CA SER A 278 -11.84 -35.23 -24.58
C SER A 278 -10.91 -35.46 -25.79
N ARG A 279 -10.06 -36.49 -25.76
CA ARG A 279 -9.18 -36.85 -26.90
C ARG A 279 -9.95 -37.43 -28.08
N LEU A 280 -11.02 -38.19 -27.84
CA LEU A 280 -11.89 -38.72 -28.90
C LEU A 280 -12.68 -37.60 -29.61
N LEU A 281 -13.07 -36.53 -28.89
CA LEU A 281 -13.71 -35.33 -29.46
C LEU A 281 -12.74 -34.41 -30.22
N LEU A 282 -11.47 -34.34 -29.78
CA LEU A 282 -10.43 -33.53 -30.41
C LEU A 282 -9.92 -34.10 -31.75
N LEU A 283 -10.09 -35.39 -32.00
CA LEU A 283 -9.56 -36.08 -33.18
C LEU A 283 -10.42 -35.91 -34.45
N THR A 284 -11.57 -35.22 -34.40
CA THR A 284 -12.51 -35.12 -35.52
C THR A 284 -12.94 -33.71 -35.94
N ALA A 285 -12.33 -32.63 -35.42
CA ALA A 285 -12.73 -31.24 -35.76
C ALA A 285 -11.56 -30.38 -36.27
N SER A 286 -11.83 -29.51 -37.24
CA SER A 286 -10.82 -28.61 -37.84
C SER A 286 -10.37 -27.50 -36.87
N ARG A 287 -9.16 -26.96 -37.10
CA ARG A 287 -8.46 -26.00 -36.21
C ARG A 287 -9.26 -24.74 -35.88
N SER A 288 -10.12 -24.25 -36.77
CA SER A 288 -10.93 -23.04 -36.52
C SER A 288 -12.09 -23.29 -35.56
N SER A 289 -12.65 -24.51 -35.55
CA SER A 289 -13.71 -24.90 -34.62
C SER A 289 -13.20 -25.22 -33.22
N GLN A 290 -11.92 -25.60 -33.06
CA GLN A 290 -11.31 -25.88 -31.75
C GLN A 290 -11.24 -24.63 -30.86
N THR A 291 -10.86 -23.46 -31.39
CA THR A 291 -10.73 -22.22 -30.59
C THR A 291 -12.08 -21.68 -30.12
N ALA A 292 -13.11 -21.74 -30.97
CA ALA A 292 -14.46 -21.30 -30.63
C ALA A 292 -15.17 -22.25 -29.65
N LEU A 293 -14.93 -23.57 -29.80
CA LEU A 293 -15.50 -24.58 -28.91
C LEU A 293 -14.80 -24.59 -27.54
N ILE A 294 -13.47 -24.38 -27.48
CA ILE A 294 -12.74 -24.19 -26.21
C ILE A 294 -13.27 -22.94 -25.48
N ARG A 295 -13.49 -21.83 -26.21
CA ARG A 295 -14.04 -20.58 -25.65
C ARG A 295 -15.48 -20.71 -25.13
N ARG A 296 -16.28 -21.63 -25.70
CA ARG A 296 -17.66 -21.94 -25.25
C ARG A 296 -17.74 -23.03 -24.19
N LEU A 297 -16.81 -23.99 -24.17
CA LEU A 297 -16.81 -25.11 -23.22
C LEU A 297 -16.01 -24.82 -21.94
N SER A 298 -15.25 -23.72 -21.88
CA SER A 298 -14.41 -23.37 -20.73
C SER A 298 -15.02 -22.36 -19.74
N THR A 299 -16.23 -21.84 -19.96
CA THR A 299 -16.75 -20.74 -19.12
C THR A 299 -17.91 -21.18 -18.25
N LYS A 300 -17.62 -21.35 -16.95
CA LYS A 300 -18.65 -21.40 -15.89
C LYS A 300 -19.13 -20.00 -15.48
N TYR A 301 -18.68 -18.94 -16.17
CA TYR A 301 -18.71 -17.55 -15.72
C TYR A 301 -19.28 -16.60 -16.77
N ALA A 302 -19.72 -15.41 -16.34
CA ALA A 302 -19.92 -14.28 -17.24
C ALA A 302 -18.64 -14.05 -18.05
N SER A 303 -18.71 -14.22 -19.37
CA SER A 303 -17.53 -14.05 -20.25
C SER A 303 -17.00 -12.62 -20.29
N GLN A 304 -17.77 -11.65 -19.79
CA GLN A 304 -17.51 -10.22 -19.89
C GLN A 304 -18.02 -9.46 -18.66
N ALA A 305 -17.24 -8.50 -18.17
CA ALA A 305 -17.58 -7.57 -17.09
C ALA A 305 -17.22 -6.13 -17.50
N ASP A 306 -17.95 -5.14 -16.97
CA ASP A 306 -17.56 -3.74 -17.14
C ASP A 306 -16.29 -3.46 -16.34
N VAL A 307 -16.24 -3.96 -15.11
CA VAL A 307 -15.09 -3.83 -14.19
C VAL A 307 -14.85 -5.15 -13.45
N VAL A 308 -13.58 -5.55 -13.38
CA VAL A 308 -13.13 -6.64 -12.50
C VAL A 308 -12.43 -6.06 -11.27
N VAL A 309 -12.81 -6.52 -10.07
CA VAL A 309 -12.20 -6.11 -8.80
C VAL A 309 -11.45 -7.29 -8.19
N CYS A 310 -10.18 -7.09 -7.81
CA CYS A 310 -9.37 -8.08 -7.13
C CYS A 310 -9.29 -7.76 -5.63
N GLY A 311 -9.63 -8.73 -4.79
CA GLY A 311 -9.66 -8.59 -3.32
C GLY A 311 -11.06 -8.35 -2.78
N GLY A 312 -11.49 -9.18 -1.86
CA GLY A 312 -12.76 -9.14 -1.13
C GLY A 312 -12.59 -8.67 0.32
N GLY A 313 -11.55 -7.89 0.61
CA GLY A 313 -11.45 -7.10 1.84
C GLY A 313 -12.27 -5.80 1.75
N ILE A 314 -12.23 -5.00 2.81
CA ILE A 314 -13.09 -3.79 2.93
C ILE A 314 -12.97 -2.83 1.74
N ALA A 315 -11.76 -2.65 1.20
CA ALA A 315 -11.50 -1.80 0.04
C ALA A 315 -12.21 -2.32 -1.23
N GLY A 316 -11.96 -3.58 -1.60
CA GLY A 316 -12.52 -4.15 -2.82
C GLY A 316 -14.04 -4.37 -2.74
N SER A 317 -14.56 -4.77 -1.58
CA SER A 317 -16.01 -4.84 -1.35
C SER A 317 -16.68 -3.47 -1.48
N SER A 318 -16.06 -2.40 -0.95
CA SER A 318 -16.56 -1.03 -1.07
C SER A 318 -16.61 -0.56 -2.53
N VAL A 319 -15.53 -0.75 -3.30
CA VAL A 319 -15.49 -0.42 -4.73
C VAL A 319 -16.57 -1.17 -5.50
N ALA A 320 -16.71 -2.48 -5.26
CA ALA A 320 -17.72 -3.29 -5.92
C ALA A 320 -19.15 -2.85 -5.59
N TYR A 321 -19.42 -2.49 -4.33
CA TYR A 321 -20.70 -1.93 -3.90
C TYR A 321 -21.03 -0.65 -4.66
N HIS A 322 -20.11 0.31 -4.69
CA HIS A 322 -20.36 1.61 -5.31
C HIS A 322 -20.44 1.57 -6.83
N LEU A 323 -19.70 0.68 -7.50
CA LEU A 323 -19.80 0.45 -8.94
C LEU A 323 -21.12 -0.24 -9.32
N ALA A 324 -21.51 -1.29 -8.58
CA ALA A 324 -22.76 -2.02 -8.83
C ALA A 324 -23.98 -1.12 -8.58
N LYS A 325 -23.96 -0.31 -7.53
CA LYS A 325 -25.01 0.70 -7.24
C LYS A 325 -25.16 1.72 -8.36
N ARG A 326 -24.10 1.99 -9.13
CA ARG A 326 -24.09 2.85 -10.32
C ARG A 326 -24.43 2.09 -11.63
N GLY A 327 -24.92 0.86 -11.53
CA GLY A 327 -25.40 0.05 -12.65
C GLY A 327 -24.30 -0.61 -13.48
N LYS A 328 -23.05 -0.68 -12.99
CA LYS A 328 -21.97 -1.39 -13.69
C LYS A 328 -22.05 -2.89 -13.44
N LYS A 329 -21.70 -3.67 -14.47
CA LYS A 329 -21.53 -5.12 -14.37
C LYS A 329 -20.19 -5.46 -13.72
N VAL A 330 -20.19 -5.63 -12.40
CA VAL A 330 -18.99 -5.88 -11.60
C VAL A 330 -18.78 -7.37 -11.35
N VAL A 331 -17.54 -7.82 -11.48
CA VAL A 331 -17.10 -9.14 -11.00
C VAL A 331 -15.96 -8.98 -10.00
N LEU A 332 -16.16 -9.44 -8.76
CA LEU A 332 -15.14 -9.45 -7.72
C LEU A 332 -14.57 -10.85 -7.53
N PHE A 333 -13.25 -10.95 -7.44
CA PHE A 333 -12.52 -12.18 -7.15
C PHE A 333 -11.79 -12.07 -5.81
N GLU A 334 -12.12 -12.96 -4.89
CA GLU A 334 -11.48 -13.14 -3.59
C GLU A 334 -10.79 -14.52 -3.57
N ARG A 335 -9.51 -14.54 -3.24
CA ARG A 335 -8.72 -15.78 -3.20
C ARG A 335 -9.20 -16.72 -2.11
N ASP A 336 -9.61 -16.18 -0.97
CA ASP A 336 -10.03 -16.90 0.23
C ASP A 336 -11.54 -16.69 0.43
N VAL A 337 -11.93 -16.03 1.52
CA VAL A 337 -13.31 -15.68 1.88
C VAL A 337 -13.38 -14.18 2.16
N VAL A 338 -14.48 -13.54 1.77
CA VAL A 338 -14.70 -12.09 1.93
C VAL A 338 -14.46 -11.67 3.38
N GLY A 339 -13.66 -10.63 3.58
CA GLY A 339 -13.38 -10.05 4.89
C GLY A 339 -12.44 -10.84 5.80
N CYS A 340 -12.05 -12.07 5.46
CA CYS A 340 -11.35 -12.98 6.38
C CYS A 340 -9.84 -13.15 6.10
N GLY A 341 -9.44 -13.21 4.82
CA GLY A 341 -8.07 -13.63 4.44
C GLY A 341 -6.97 -12.55 4.53
N GLY A 342 -7.32 -11.31 4.89
CA GLY A 342 -6.40 -10.17 4.88
C GLY A 342 -6.52 -9.26 6.10
N ALA A 343 -6.00 -8.03 6.00
CA ALA A 343 -5.96 -7.05 7.10
C ALA A 343 -7.33 -6.84 7.77
N THR A 344 -8.40 -6.82 6.96
CA THR A 344 -9.78 -6.63 7.43
C THR A 344 -10.20 -7.65 8.48
N GLY A 345 -9.77 -8.91 8.36
CA GLY A 345 -10.16 -9.98 9.28
C GLY A 345 -9.53 -9.88 10.67
N LEU A 346 -8.41 -9.16 10.79
CA LEU A 346 -7.73 -8.91 12.06
C LEU A 346 -7.93 -7.48 12.59
N ALA A 347 -8.66 -6.63 11.87
CA ALA A 347 -8.83 -5.25 12.27
C ALA A 347 -9.60 -5.17 13.59
N SER A 348 -9.14 -4.32 14.51
CA SER A 348 -9.77 -4.10 15.82
C SER A 348 -11.16 -3.42 15.75
N GLY A 349 -11.70 -3.17 14.55
CA GLY A 349 -13.02 -2.60 14.36
C GLY A 349 -13.11 -1.09 14.54
N LEU A 350 -12.00 -0.40 14.78
CA LEU A 350 -11.99 1.03 15.08
C LEU A 350 -12.14 1.86 13.80
N VAL A 351 -13.05 2.82 13.83
CA VAL A 351 -13.28 3.79 12.75
C VAL A 351 -13.09 5.18 13.31
N THR A 352 -12.12 5.90 12.75
CA THR A 352 -11.70 7.20 13.23
C THR A 352 -12.55 8.32 12.61
N ALA A 353 -13.01 9.26 13.44
CA ALA A 353 -13.82 10.41 13.01
C ALA A 353 -13.10 11.34 12.02
N SER A 354 -13.87 12.07 11.22
CA SER A 354 -13.36 13.00 10.21
C SER A 354 -12.43 14.06 10.77
N MET A 355 -12.72 14.62 11.96
CA MET A 355 -11.94 15.69 12.60
C MET A 355 -10.48 15.33 12.89
N TYR A 356 -10.16 14.02 12.95
CA TYR A 356 -8.79 13.54 13.09
C TYR A 356 -7.92 14.03 11.93
N TRP A 357 -8.45 13.99 10.70
CA TRP A 357 -7.68 14.30 9.50
C TRP A 357 -7.43 15.80 9.32
N GLN A 358 -6.18 16.19 9.10
CA GLN A 358 -5.84 17.58 8.75
C GLN A 358 -6.24 17.90 7.29
N ASP A 359 -6.04 16.95 6.37
CA ASP A 359 -6.35 17.11 4.96
C ASP A 359 -7.87 17.13 4.72
N PRO A 360 -8.44 18.19 4.12
CA PRO A 360 -9.88 18.30 3.90
C PRO A 360 -10.46 17.18 3.03
N THR A 361 -9.70 16.66 2.04
CA THR A 361 -10.15 15.55 1.21
C THR A 361 -10.34 14.28 2.06
N ASN A 362 -9.38 13.96 2.94
CA ASN A 362 -9.52 12.83 3.87
C ASN A 362 -10.64 13.02 4.91
N GLN A 363 -10.91 14.25 5.36
CA GLN A 363 -12.08 14.52 6.22
C GLN A 363 -13.38 14.14 5.54
N ILE A 364 -13.57 14.58 4.28
CA ILE A 364 -14.75 14.27 3.47
C ILE A 364 -14.87 12.75 3.23
N ILE A 365 -13.74 12.09 2.93
CA ILE A 365 -13.71 10.64 2.72
C ILE A 365 -14.11 9.88 3.99
N ALA A 366 -13.58 10.27 5.15
CA ALA A 366 -13.93 9.64 6.42
C ALA A 366 -15.41 9.83 6.77
N ASP A 367 -15.95 11.04 6.56
CA ASP A 367 -17.38 11.32 6.72
C ASP A 367 -18.26 10.45 5.81
N ARG A 368 -17.87 10.29 4.53
CA ARG A 368 -18.55 9.38 3.59
C ARG A 368 -18.56 7.93 4.09
N SER A 369 -17.44 7.44 4.65
CA SER A 369 -17.35 6.10 5.25
C SER A 369 -18.29 5.95 6.45
N ILE A 370 -18.24 6.88 7.42
CA ILE A 370 -19.08 6.85 8.63
C ILE A 370 -20.56 6.88 8.25
N ARG A 371 -20.93 7.75 7.31
CA ARG A 371 -22.31 7.85 6.79
C ARG A 371 -22.76 6.54 6.17
N MET A 372 -21.94 5.94 5.31
CA MET A 372 -22.24 4.65 4.70
C MET A 372 -22.45 3.56 5.75
N TYR A 373 -21.57 3.46 6.74
CA TYR A 373 -21.68 2.43 7.78
C TYR A 373 -22.90 2.63 8.68
N THR A 374 -23.23 3.89 8.98
CA THR A 374 -24.43 4.26 9.75
C THR A 374 -25.72 3.90 9.00
N GLU A 375 -25.77 4.07 7.68
CA GLU A 375 -26.93 3.64 6.90
C GLU A 375 -27.02 2.10 6.84
N LEU A 376 -25.89 1.41 6.65
CA LEU A 376 -25.87 -0.05 6.63
C LEU A 376 -26.30 -0.67 7.98
N SER A 377 -25.92 -0.05 9.11
CA SER A 377 -26.29 -0.55 10.43
C SER A 377 -27.80 -0.46 10.72
N LYS A 378 -28.56 0.34 9.95
CA LYS A 378 -30.03 0.39 10.06
C LYS A 378 -30.71 -0.80 9.38
N GLU A 379 -30.05 -1.39 8.39
CA GLU A 379 -30.62 -2.44 7.53
C GLU A 379 -30.05 -3.84 7.83
N ALA A 380 -28.88 -3.91 8.46
CA ALA A 380 -28.15 -5.16 8.68
C ALA A 380 -27.78 -5.37 10.15
N THR A 381 -27.57 -6.63 10.53
CA THR A 381 -27.21 -7.02 11.89
C THR A 381 -25.70 -7.26 11.99
N PHE A 382 -24.94 -6.20 12.26
CA PHE A 382 -23.53 -6.26 12.66
C PHE A 382 -23.30 -5.34 13.85
N LYS A 383 -22.25 -5.58 14.65
CA LYS A 383 -21.92 -4.69 15.76
C LYS A 383 -21.56 -3.31 15.20
N PHE A 384 -22.28 -2.29 15.64
CA PHE A 384 -22.02 -0.89 15.36
C PHE A 384 -22.25 -0.11 16.63
N THR A 385 -21.20 0.53 17.15
CA THR A 385 -21.27 1.25 18.42
C THR A 385 -20.56 2.59 18.27
N LYS A 386 -21.33 3.67 18.41
CA LYS A 386 -20.81 5.03 18.53
C LYS A 386 -20.42 5.26 19.99
N CYS A 387 -19.18 4.90 20.34
CA CYS A 387 -18.63 5.02 21.69
C CYS A 387 -17.84 6.30 21.90
N GLY A 388 -17.49 7.00 20.82
CA GLY A 388 -16.56 8.13 20.85
C GLY A 388 -15.13 7.72 21.17
N ARG A 389 -14.26 8.72 21.28
CA ARG A 389 -12.82 8.57 21.59
C ARG A 389 -12.32 9.74 22.43
N LEU A 390 -11.46 9.46 23.40
CA LEU A 390 -10.66 10.45 24.12
C LEU A 390 -9.22 10.39 23.63
N TYR A 391 -8.74 11.51 23.11
CA TYR A 391 -7.32 11.72 22.83
C TYR A 391 -6.69 12.44 24.01
N LEU A 392 -5.54 11.97 24.49
CA LEU A 392 -4.86 12.48 25.68
C LEU A 392 -3.52 13.10 25.31
N ALA A 393 -3.20 14.24 25.89
CA ALA A 393 -1.94 14.95 25.74
C ALA A 393 -1.29 15.21 27.10
N SER A 394 -0.06 14.75 27.26
CA SER A 394 0.82 14.97 28.41
C SER A 394 1.93 16.00 28.09
N SER A 395 2.13 16.33 26.81
CA SER A 395 3.05 17.37 26.36
C SER A 395 2.33 18.56 25.71
N LEU A 396 2.94 19.74 25.79
CA LEU A 396 2.44 20.96 25.16
C LEU A 396 2.30 20.82 23.64
N SER A 397 3.20 20.07 23.00
CA SER A 397 3.11 19.79 21.56
C SER A 397 1.84 18.98 21.22
N SER A 398 1.56 17.93 22.00
CA SER A 398 0.35 17.13 21.85
C SER A 398 -0.90 17.94 22.24
N GLU A 399 -0.82 18.86 23.19
CA GLU A 399 -1.91 19.78 23.53
C GLU A 399 -2.31 20.64 22.33
N ILE A 400 -1.34 21.29 21.68
CA ILE A 400 -1.58 22.12 20.48
C ILE A 400 -2.19 21.28 19.34
N LEU A 401 -1.75 20.03 19.19
CA LEU A 401 -2.33 19.06 18.26
C LEU A 401 -3.82 18.82 18.54
N LEU A 402 -4.18 18.58 19.80
CA LEU A 402 -5.58 18.39 20.22
C LEU A 402 -6.41 19.64 19.99
N ARG A 403 -5.88 20.82 20.30
CA ARG A 403 -6.59 22.09 20.04
C ARG A 403 -6.82 22.32 18.54
N ARG A 404 -5.86 21.97 17.68
CA ARG A 404 -6.06 22.02 16.22
C ARG A 404 -7.13 21.02 15.76
N MET A 405 -7.16 19.81 16.33
CA MET A 405 -8.23 18.84 16.07
C MET A 405 -9.60 19.37 16.52
N TYR A 406 -9.67 19.98 17.70
CA TYR A 406 -10.85 20.64 18.23
C TYR A 406 -11.38 21.72 17.28
N SER A 407 -10.53 22.65 16.83
CA SER A 407 -10.91 23.72 15.90
C SER A 407 -11.49 23.22 14.58
N ARG A 408 -11.17 21.98 14.16
CA ARG A 408 -11.79 21.32 13.00
C ARG A 408 -13.11 20.65 13.37
N GLY A 409 -13.13 19.93 14.50
CA GLY A 409 -14.31 19.19 14.97
C GLY A 409 -15.52 20.09 15.18
N VAL A 410 -15.33 21.24 15.84
CA VAL A 410 -16.42 22.19 16.15
C VAL A 410 -17.06 22.87 14.94
N LEU A 411 -16.51 22.69 13.73
CA LEU A 411 -17.14 23.19 12.50
C LEU A 411 -18.32 22.32 12.05
N HIS A 412 -18.35 21.08 12.52
CA HIS A 412 -19.29 20.07 12.06
C HIS A 412 -20.07 19.41 13.20
N HIS A 413 -19.56 19.47 14.44
CA HIS A 413 -20.11 18.78 15.59
C HIS A 413 -20.04 19.66 16.84
N ASP A 414 -21.19 19.96 17.44
CA ASP A 414 -21.27 20.80 18.65
C ASP A 414 -20.81 20.07 19.92
N ASP A 415 -20.77 18.73 19.91
CA ASP A 415 -20.48 17.87 21.08
C ASP A 415 -18.99 17.49 21.21
N VAL A 416 -18.09 18.13 20.44
CA VAL A 416 -16.63 17.94 20.56
C VAL A 416 -16.13 18.81 21.71
N GLU A 417 -15.38 18.22 22.65
CA GLU A 417 -15.04 18.87 23.92
C GLU A 417 -13.54 18.79 24.23
N LEU A 418 -12.97 19.89 24.72
CA LEU A 418 -11.67 19.90 25.37
C LEU A 418 -11.87 19.77 26.88
N ILE A 419 -11.12 18.87 27.51
CA ILE A 419 -11.25 18.53 28.92
C ILE A 419 -9.87 18.72 29.57
N ASP A 420 -9.77 19.59 30.55
CA ASP A 420 -8.57 19.83 31.37
C ASP A 420 -8.76 19.41 32.84
N ASP A 421 -9.98 19.07 33.27
CA ASP A 421 -10.29 18.55 34.59
C ASP A 421 -10.12 17.03 34.67
N GLN A 422 -9.31 16.57 35.63
CA GLN A 422 -9.05 15.15 35.84
C GLN A 422 -10.30 14.37 36.28
N SER A 423 -11.21 14.98 37.06
CA SER A 423 -12.42 14.30 37.53
C SER A 423 -13.38 14.05 36.36
N GLU A 424 -13.47 14.98 35.42
CA GLU A 424 -14.21 14.80 34.18
C GLU A 424 -13.60 13.71 33.30
N MET A 425 -12.27 13.69 33.11
CA MET A 425 -11.59 12.60 32.40
C MET A 425 -11.92 11.23 33.02
N LEU A 426 -11.84 11.12 34.35
CA LEU A 426 -12.15 9.90 35.11
C LEU A 426 -13.64 9.53 35.06
N SER A 427 -14.54 10.51 34.89
CA SER A 427 -15.97 10.26 34.73
C SER A 427 -16.29 9.59 33.38
N ARG A 428 -15.51 9.91 32.34
CA ARG A 428 -15.62 9.32 30.99
C ARG A 428 -14.88 7.99 30.89
N TRP A 429 -13.71 7.90 31.52
CA TRP A 429 -12.90 6.69 31.60
C TRP A 429 -12.35 6.47 33.01
N PRO A 430 -13.03 5.64 33.82
CA PRO A 430 -12.56 5.31 35.16
C PRO A 430 -11.19 4.61 35.15
N PHE A 431 -10.39 4.82 36.19
CA PHE A 431 -9.08 4.16 36.40
C PHE A 431 -7.97 4.53 35.40
N LEU A 432 -8.16 5.58 34.60
CA LEU A 432 -7.10 6.19 33.83
C LEU A 432 -6.06 6.81 34.78
N GLN A 433 -4.76 6.66 34.52
CA GLN A 433 -3.78 7.53 35.17
C GLN A 433 -3.82 8.89 34.47
N THR A 434 -4.11 9.97 35.21
CA THR A 434 -4.34 11.32 34.67
C THR A 434 -3.40 12.39 35.21
N GLU A 435 -2.54 12.06 36.18
CA GLU A 435 -1.68 13.03 36.88
C GLU A 435 -0.76 13.84 35.95
N ASP A 436 -0.29 13.22 34.86
CA ASP A 436 0.61 13.82 33.86
C ASP A 436 -0.12 14.41 32.64
N ILE A 437 -1.45 14.24 32.54
CA ILE A 437 -2.23 14.72 31.40
C ILE A 437 -2.53 16.21 31.56
N GLN A 438 -2.18 17.00 30.53
CA GLN A 438 -2.42 18.44 30.47
C GLN A 438 -3.77 18.76 29.83
N LEU A 439 -4.18 18.00 28.81
CA LEU A 439 -5.42 18.21 28.07
C LEU A 439 -5.90 16.90 27.45
N ALA A 440 -7.22 16.72 27.41
CA ALA A 440 -7.88 15.68 26.63
C ALA A 440 -8.85 16.29 25.63
N LEU A 441 -9.11 15.57 24.54
CA LEU A 441 -10.09 15.91 23.51
C LEU A 441 -11.07 14.75 23.35
N TYR A 442 -12.35 15.01 23.57
CA TYR A 442 -13.43 14.07 23.32
C TYR A 442 -13.99 14.22 21.91
N SER A 443 -14.02 13.10 21.19
CA SER A 443 -14.58 12.95 19.85
C SER A 443 -15.82 12.06 19.91
N PRO A 444 -17.03 12.59 19.70
CA PRO A 444 -18.26 11.80 19.79
C PRO A 444 -18.50 10.90 18.56
N GLU A 445 -17.91 11.20 17.42
CA GLU A 445 -18.17 10.51 16.14
C GLU A 445 -17.35 9.25 15.90
N ASP A 446 -16.33 9.00 16.73
CA ASP A 446 -15.55 7.76 16.65
C ASP A 446 -16.43 6.55 17.00
N LEU A 447 -16.24 5.47 16.23
CA LEU A 447 -17.10 4.30 16.31
C LEU A 447 -16.32 3.00 16.26
N VAL A 448 -16.95 1.94 16.75
CA VAL A 448 -16.46 0.56 16.68
C VAL A 448 -17.45 -0.29 15.92
N VAL A 449 -16.93 -1.08 14.99
CA VAL A 449 -17.69 -2.05 14.20
C VAL A 449 -17.09 -3.44 14.28
N ASP A 450 -17.90 -4.46 14.00
CA ASP A 450 -17.36 -5.74 13.57
C ASP A 450 -16.86 -5.61 12.12
N ALA A 451 -15.54 -5.58 11.95
CA ALA A 451 -14.89 -5.34 10.66
C ALA A 451 -15.25 -6.40 9.59
N ALA A 452 -15.26 -7.67 9.98
CA ALA A 452 -15.54 -8.77 9.07
C ALA A 452 -17.03 -8.79 8.69
N ALA A 453 -17.93 -8.60 9.66
CA ALA A 453 -19.36 -8.54 9.41
C ALA A 453 -19.76 -7.33 8.56
N LEU A 454 -19.17 -6.14 8.82
CA LEU A 454 -19.35 -4.96 7.98
C LEU A 454 -18.90 -5.24 6.54
N CYS A 455 -17.71 -5.81 6.35
CA CYS A 455 -17.19 -6.15 5.03
C CYS A 455 -18.11 -7.11 4.27
N LEU A 456 -18.60 -8.14 4.95
CA LEU A 456 -19.56 -9.11 4.40
C LEU A 456 -20.86 -8.42 4.00
N GLU A 457 -21.38 -7.50 4.83
CA GLU A 457 -22.61 -6.78 4.53
C GLU A 457 -22.44 -5.88 3.29
N ILE A 458 -21.31 -5.17 3.17
CA ILE A 458 -20.99 -4.38 1.98
C ILE A 458 -20.97 -5.28 0.73
N ALA A 459 -20.35 -6.45 0.81
CA ALA A 459 -20.31 -7.42 -0.27
C ALA A 459 -21.72 -7.97 -0.61
N ASN A 460 -22.58 -8.20 0.38
CA ASN A 460 -23.97 -8.61 0.17
C ASN A 460 -24.78 -7.51 -0.52
N LYS A 461 -24.60 -6.25 -0.13
CA LYS A 461 -25.23 -5.11 -0.80
C LYS A 461 -24.70 -4.92 -2.22
N ALA A 462 -23.42 -5.17 -2.47
CA ALA A 462 -22.89 -5.21 -3.83
C ALA A 462 -23.60 -6.27 -4.68
N LYS A 463 -23.79 -7.49 -4.15
CA LYS A 463 -24.56 -8.56 -4.81
C LYS A 463 -26.01 -8.15 -5.06
N TYR A 464 -26.65 -7.49 -4.10
CA TYR A 464 -28.00 -6.96 -4.24
C TYR A 464 -28.12 -5.99 -5.43
N TYR A 465 -27.11 -5.13 -5.63
CA TYR A 465 -27.04 -4.24 -6.80
C TYR A 465 -26.50 -4.91 -8.08
N GLY A 466 -26.30 -6.24 -8.10
CA GLY A 466 -25.96 -7.00 -9.30
C GLY A 466 -24.47 -7.35 -9.47
N ALA A 467 -23.62 -7.07 -8.48
CA ALA A 467 -22.24 -7.57 -8.52
C ALA A 467 -22.20 -9.11 -8.40
N THR A 468 -21.28 -9.74 -9.12
CA THR A 468 -20.98 -11.17 -8.94
C THR A 468 -19.69 -11.32 -8.15
N ILE A 469 -19.70 -12.08 -7.05
CA ILE A 469 -18.53 -12.27 -6.19
C ILE A 469 -18.14 -13.75 -6.18
N PHE A 470 -16.87 -14.03 -6.46
CA PHE A 470 -16.28 -15.36 -6.44
C PHE A 470 -15.22 -15.45 -5.36
N GLU A 471 -15.52 -16.21 -4.30
CA GLU A 471 -14.58 -16.62 -3.26
C GLU A 471 -13.82 -17.87 -3.71
N ASN A 472 -12.70 -18.18 -3.04
CA ASN A 472 -11.81 -19.28 -3.42
C ASN A 472 -11.34 -19.19 -4.88
N CYS A 473 -11.17 -17.97 -5.40
CA CYS A 473 -10.91 -17.66 -6.80
C CYS A 473 -9.85 -16.56 -6.92
N GLU A 474 -8.61 -16.96 -7.17
CA GLU A 474 -7.48 -16.05 -7.26
C GLU A 474 -7.37 -15.41 -8.66
N VAL A 475 -7.03 -14.12 -8.69
CA VAL A 475 -6.59 -13.43 -9.91
C VAL A 475 -5.12 -13.76 -10.15
N LEU A 476 -4.84 -14.38 -11.29
CA LEU A 476 -3.49 -14.84 -11.64
C LEU A 476 -2.75 -13.84 -12.51
N GLU A 477 -3.45 -13.19 -13.45
CA GLU A 477 -2.82 -12.32 -14.45
C GLU A 477 -3.82 -11.30 -15.02
N VAL A 478 -3.38 -10.07 -15.23
CA VAL A 478 -4.09 -9.06 -16.03
C VAL A 478 -3.41 -8.96 -17.38
N LEU A 479 -4.23 -9.02 -18.44
CA LEU A 479 -3.76 -9.06 -19.82
C LEU A 479 -3.91 -7.67 -20.47
N LEU A 480 -2.83 -7.18 -21.06
CA LEU A 480 -2.76 -5.90 -21.77
C LEU A 480 -2.70 -6.12 -23.28
N GLY A 481 -3.39 -5.25 -24.03
CA GLY A 481 -3.28 -5.17 -25.47
C GLY A 481 -1.94 -4.54 -25.90
N ASP A 482 -1.68 -4.54 -27.20
CA ASP A 482 -0.46 -3.93 -27.76
C ASP A 482 -0.37 -2.42 -27.47
N ASP A 483 -1.51 -1.79 -27.22
CA ASP A 483 -1.62 -0.39 -26.85
C ASP A 483 -1.36 -0.16 -25.35
N GLY A 484 -1.27 -1.19 -24.52
CA GLY A 484 -1.10 -1.10 -23.06
C GLY A 484 -2.43 -1.04 -22.27
N GLN A 485 -3.57 -1.22 -22.93
CA GLN A 485 -4.90 -1.23 -22.30
C GLN A 485 -5.25 -2.63 -21.75
N VAL A 486 -5.80 -2.69 -20.54
CA VAL A 486 -6.39 -3.93 -20.00
C VAL A 486 -7.50 -4.42 -20.94
N TYR A 487 -7.49 -5.70 -21.32
CA TYR A 487 -8.57 -6.32 -22.12
C TYR A 487 -9.17 -7.58 -21.49
N ALA A 488 -8.48 -8.23 -20.55
CA ALA A 488 -9.00 -9.39 -19.84
C ALA A 488 -8.23 -9.67 -18.55
N VAL A 489 -8.85 -10.44 -17.66
CA VAL A 489 -8.28 -10.92 -16.41
C VAL A 489 -8.37 -12.44 -16.36
N LYS A 490 -7.24 -13.09 -16.07
CA LYS A 490 -7.13 -14.54 -15.89
C LYS A 490 -7.17 -14.87 -14.42
N THR A 491 -8.00 -15.86 -14.07
CA THR A 491 -8.17 -16.37 -12.71
C THR A 491 -7.93 -17.88 -12.65
N THR A 492 -7.93 -18.46 -11.46
CA THR A 492 -7.88 -19.93 -11.27
C THR A 492 -9.04 -20.66 -11.93
N ASN A 493 -10.15 -19.94 -12.16
CA ASN A 493 -11.38 -20.51 -12.66
C ASN A 493 -11.70 -20.14 -14.12
N GLY A 494 -10.90 -19.30 -14.77
CA GLY A 494 -11.10 -18.97 -16.19
C GLY A 494 -10.65 -17.57 -16.57
N LEU A 495 -11.17 -17.08 -17.69
CA LEU A 495 -10.87 -15.75 -18.21
C LEU A 495 -12.14 -14.90 -18.17
N VAL A 496 -12.01 -13.63 -17.79
CA VAL A 496 -13.08 -12.61 -17.88
C VAL A 496 -12.60 -11.46 -18.73
N GLU A 497 -13.34 -11.13 -19.79
CA GLU A 497 -13.06 -9.97 -20.63
C GLU A 497 -13.50 -8.68 -19.93
N THR A 498 -12.64 -7.69 -19.88
CA THR A 498 -12.93 -6.37 -19.30
C THR A 498 -11.92 -5.34 -19.78
N LYS A 499 -12.32 -4.07 -19.81
CA LYS A 499 -11.39 -2.96 -20.05
C LYS A 499 -10.87 -2.31 -18.77
N GLN A 500 -11.45 -2.67 -17.62
CA GLN A 500 -11.17 -2.00 -16.35
C GLN A 500 -10.95 -3.03 -15.25
N PHE A 501 -9.83 -2.88 -14.55
CA PHE A 501 -9.42 -3.73 -13.45
C PHE A 501 -9.10 -2.87 -12.23
N VAL A 502 -9.51 -3.30 -11.04
CA VAL A 502 -9.17 -2.64 -9.77
C VAL A 502 -8.35 -3.61 -8.91
N ASP A 503 -7.12 -3.24 -8.60
CA ASP A 503 -6.29 -3.90 -7.60
C ASP A 503 -6.59 -3.35 -6.20
N ALA A 504 -7.40 -4.10 -5.45
CA ALA A 504 -7.71 -3.87 -4.04
C ALA A 504 -7.30 -5.09 -3.19
N SER A 505 -6.26 -5.81 -3.61
CA SER A 505 -5.79 -7.06 -2.98
C SER A 505 -5.12 -6.86 -1.62
N GLY A 506 -4.92 -5.61 -1.18
CA GLY A 506 -4.28 -5.23 0.09
C GLY A 506 -2.75 -5.43 0.09
N TRP A 507 -2.27 -6.47 -0.58
CA TRP A 507 -0.85 -6.70 -0.84
C TRP A 507 -0.47 -6.10 -2.20
N THR A 508 0.48 -5.17 -2.21
CA THR A 508 0.87 -4.45 -3.42
C THR A 508 1.73 -5.28 -4.38
N GLY A 509 1.47 -5.15 -5.69
CA GLY A 509 2.37 -5.64 -6.74
C GLY A 509 2.46 -7.18 -6.90
N THR A 510 1.42 -7.92 -6.53
CA THR A 510 1.38 -9.40 -6.68
C THR A 510 0.74 -9.87 -7.97
N VAL A 511 -0.18 -9.08 -8.53
CA VAL A 511 -0.92 -9.45 -9.73
C VAL A 511 -0.01 -9.38 -10.96
N LEU A 512 0.15 -10.52 -11.65
CA LEU A 512 1.01 -10.61 -12.82
C LEU A 512 0.46 -9.77 -13.98
N VAL A 513 1.34 -8.97 -14.59
CA VAL A 513 1.10 -8.22 -15.82
C VAL A 513 2.34 -8.39 -16.71
N LYS A 514 2.41 -9.50 -17.45
CA LYS A 514 3.64 -9.95 -18.14
C LYS A 514 4.31 -8.91 -19.06
N PRO A 515 3.59 -8.05 -19.80
CA PRO A 515 4.23 -7.08 -20.69
C PRO A 515 5.01 -5.97 -19.96
N LEU A 516 4.74 -5.74 -18.67
CA LEU A 516 5.44 -4.71 -17.90
C LEU A 516 6.88 -5.15 -17.55
N PRO A 517 7.84 -4.21 -17.43
CA PRO A 517 9.24 -4.54 -17.10
C PRO A 517 9.39 -5.36 -15.81
N HIS A 518 8.63 -5.00 -14.77
CA HIS A 518 8.61 -5.71 -13.49
C HIS A 518 7.60 -6.86 -13.44
N ARG A 519 6.88 -7.08 -14.54
CA ARG A 519 5.80 -8.07 -14.67
C ARG A 519 4.63 -7.88 -13.70
N HIS A 520 4.49 -6.71 -13.10
CA HIS A 520 3.35 -6.28 -12.27
C HIS A 520 3.32 -4.75 -12.26
N VAL A 521 2.19 -4.17 -11.88
CA VAL A 521 2.10 -2.72 -11.63
C VAL A 521 2.78 -2.41 -10.31
N GLN A 522 3.81 -1.57 -10.35
CA GLN A 522 4.49 -1.11 -9.14
C GLN A 522 3.67 -0.04 -8.42
N THR A 523 3.51 -0.19 -7.11
CA THR A 523 2.87 0.79 -6.23
C THR A 523 3.75 1.00 -5.00
N ALA A 524 3.88 2.25 -4.55
CA ALA A 524 4.73 2.60 -3.40
C ALA A 524 3.97 2.33 -2.10
N ALA A 525 3.74 1.06 -1.79
CA ALA A 525 3.25 0.63 -0.49
C ALA A 525 3.84 -0.72 -0.13
N TYR A 526 4.00 -0.97 1.17
CA TYR A 526 4.69 -2.16 1.67
C TYR A 526 4.12 -2.61 3.01
N PRO A 527 4.02 -3.93 3.24
CA PRO A 527 3.48 -4.46 4.49
C PRO A 527 4.41 -4.22 5.68
N CYS A 528 3.86 -3.63 6.75
CA CYS A 528 4.47 -3.52 8.07
C CYS A 528 3.55 -4.13 9.13
N THR A 529 4.15 -4.57 10.24
CA THR A 529 3.40 -5.13 11.36
C THR A 529 2.85 -4.09 12.30
N TYR A 530 1.79 -4.48 13.00
CA TYR A 530 1.33 -3.83 14.22
C TYR A 530 0.97 -4.93 15.23
N THR A 531 1.02 -4.59 16.51
CA THR A 531 0.83 -5.57 17.57
C THR A 531 -0.17 -5.05 18.60
N SER A 532 -1.10 -5.91 19.01
CA SER A 532 -2.11 -5.64 20.02
C SER A 532 -2.22 -6.79 21.01
N ILE A 533 -2.51 -6.47 22.27
CA ILE A 533 -2.95 -7.45 23.26
C ILE A 533 -4.47 -7.50 23.25
N HIS A 534 -5.01 -8.71 23.13
CA HIS A 534 -6.43 -8.99 23.24
C HIS A 534 -6.67 -9.77 24.53
N THR A 535 -7.38 -9.17 25.49
CA THR A 535 -7.68 -9.80 26.78
C THR A 535 -9.18 -10.00 26.96
N ALA A 536 -9.54 -10.76 27.99
CA ALA A 536 -10.90 -10.72 28.53
C ALA A 536 -11.27 -9.29 28.97
N LYS A 537 -12.56 -9.04 29.22
CA LYS A 537 -13.02 -7.77 29.80
C LYS A 537 -12.22 -7.40 31.06
N LEU A 538 -12.04 -6.11 31.29
CA LEU A 538 -11.43 -5.61 32.53
C LEU A 538 -12.25 -6.09 33.75
N PRO A 539 -11.61 -6.30 34.93
CA PRO A 539 -12.27 -6.78 36.15
C PRO A 539 -13.13 -5.70 36.84
N THR A 540 -13.94 -4.96 36.07
CA THR A 540 -14.80 -3.89 36.54
C THR A 540 -16.14 -3.87 35.79
N GLY A 541 -17.19 -3.38 36.43
CA GLY A 541 -18.49 -3.11 35.80
C GLY A 541 -18.63 -1.68 35.28
N ALA A 542 -17.63 -0.82 35.49
CA ALA A 542 -17.68 0.60 35.13
C ALA A 542 -17.33 0.88 33.66
N VAL A 543 -16.82 -0.11 32.94
CA VAL A 543 -16.42 -0.03 31.52
C VAL A 543 -17.31 -0.97 30.71
N GLY A 544 -17.78 -0.50 29.56
CA GLY A 544 -18.68 -1.24 28.68
C GLY A 544 -18.60 -0.76 27.23
N ASP A 545 -19.55 -1.17 26.41
CA ASP A 545 -19.46 -1.00 24.95
C ASP A 545 -19.51 0.47 24.48
N HIS A 546 -20.08 1.36 25.31
CA HIS A 546 -20.16 2.80 25.05
C HIS A 546 -19.03 3.59 25.70
N THR A 547 -18.09 2.94 26.38
CA THR A 547 -16.94 3.65 26.97
C THR A 547 -16.00 4.11 25.83
N PRO A 548 -15.56 5.39 25.79
CA PRO A 548 -14.83 5.93 24.65
C PRO A 548 -13.48 5.27 24.41
N ILE A 549 -13.09 5.04 23.15
CA ILE A 549 -11.72 4.58 22.82
C ILE A 549 -10.70 5.56 23.44
N ILE A 550 -9.62 5.09 24.04
CA ILE A 550 -8.56 5.97 24.54
C ILE A 550 -7.38 5.95 23.58
N ASN A 551 -6.84 7.12 23.27
CA ASN A 551 -5.60 7.28 22.53
C ASN A 551 -4.66 8.25 23.26
N ASP A 552 -3.56 7.73 23.84
CA ASP A 552 -2.50 8.55 24.41
C ASP A 552 -1.51 8.95 23.31
N MET A 553 -1.51 10.24 22.97
CA MET A 553 -0.73 10.79 21.86
C MET A 553 0.79 10.73 22.12
N ASP A 554 1.19 10.98 23.36
CA ASP A 554 2.59 11.03 23.77
C ASP A 554 3.11 9.62 24.06
N GLY A 555 2.32 8.80 24.75
CA GLY A 555 2.61 7.39 25.00
C GLY A 555 2.62 6.53 23.72
N ASN A 556 1.92 6.98 22.68
CA ASN A 556 1.70 6.28 21.41
C ASN A 556 1.02 4.92 21.60
N VAL A 557 0.01 4.90 22.47
CA VAL A 557 -0.76 3.71 22.85
C VAL A 557 -2.26 3.98 22.73
N MET A 558 -3.01 2.93 22.44
CA MET A 558 -4.46 2.97 22.27
C MET A 558 -5.09 1.82 23.04
N LEU A 559 -6.26 2.07 23.63
CA LEU A 559 -7.06 1.05 24.30
C LEU A 559 -8.53 1.17 23.95
N HIS A 560 -9.15 0.04 23.67
CA HIS A 560 -10.58 -0.11 23.55
C HIS A 560 -11.04 -1.27 24.43
N ALA A 561 -11.86 -0.98 25.44
CA ALA A 561 -12.44 -1.98 26.32
C ALA A 561 -13.96 -2.03 26.15
N THR A 562 -14.50 -3.24 26.20
CA THR A 562 -15.93 -3.52 26.05
C THR A 562 -16.39 -4.39 27.22
N SER A 563 -17.69 -4.71 27.24
CA SER A 563 -18.27 -5.62 28.23
C SER A 563 -17.76 -7.07 28.09
N TYR A 564 -17.03 -7.37 27.00
CA TYR A 564 -16.63 -8.73 26.61
C TYR A 564 -15.11 -8.92 26.56
N ASN A 565 -14.39 -7.92 26.04
CA ASN A 565 -12.95 -8.00 25.81
C ASN A 565 -12.28 -6.62 25.92
N THR A 566 -10.95 -6.61 25.95
CA THR A 566 -10.15 -5.39 25.85
C THR A 566 -9.06 -5.58 24.80
N ILE A 567 -8.88 -4.56 23.97
CA ILE A 567 -7.85 -4.48 22.94
C ILE A 567 -6.94 -3.32 23.32
N ALA A 568 -5.65 -3.60 23.46
CA ALA A 568 -4.63 -2.62 23.81
C ALA A 568 -3.47 -2.69 22.83
N SER A 569 -3.12 -1.58 22.19
CA SER A 569 -2.11 -1.53 21.14
C SER A 569 -1.08 -0.44 21.43
N GLY A 570 0.15 -0.64 20.97
CA GLY A 570 1.20 0.38 20.98
C GLY A 570 1.94 0.43 19.66
N PHE A 571 2.44 1.62 19.32
CA PHE A 571 2.98 1.91 17.99
C PHE A 571 4.41 2.45 18.03
N ASN A 572 5.20 2.04 19.03
CA ASN A 572 6.61 2.42 19.09
C ASN A 572 7.45 1.72 18.02
N GLU A 573 8.47 2.41 17.52
CA GLU A 573 9.32 1.94 16.41
C GLU A 573 9.94 0.56 16.65
N GLU A 574 10.38 0.29 17.88
CA GLU A 574 10.98 -0.99 18.29
C GLU A 574 10.06 -2.21 18.09
N SER A 575 8.74 -1.97 18.14
CA SER A 575 7.70 -2.98 18.02
C SER A 575 7.20 -3.21 16.59
N ILE A 576 7.61 -2.36 15.64
CA ILE A 576 7.15 -2.39 14.26
C ILE A 576 8.26 -2.95 13.37
N ARG A 577 7.89 -3.86 12.46
CA ARG A 577 8.79 -4.42 11.46
C ARG A 577 8.18 -4.35 10.08
N ALA A 578 8.99 -3.98 9.10
CA ALA A 578 8.68 -4.25 7.71
C ALA A 578 8.71 -5.76 7.47
N MET A 579 7.73 -6.27 6.74
CA MET A 579 7.65 -7.69 6.44
C MET A 579 8.70 -8.05 5.38
N ALA A 580 9.53 -9.06 5.64
CA ALA A 580 10.44 -9.55 4.61
C ALA A 580 9.65 -9.98 3.36
N LYS A 581 10.22 -9.73 2.17
CA LYS A 581 9.68 -10.27 0.92
C LYS A 581 9.65 -11.80 1.07
N GLN A 582 8.46 -12.37 1.26
CA GLN A 582 8.29 -13.81 1.23
C GLN A 582 8.85 -14.32 -0.11
N GLY A 583 9.50 -15.50 -0.11
CA GLY A 583 10.12 -16.08 -1.29
C GLY A 583 9.16 -16.23 -2.47
N THR A 584 9.58 -16.94 -3.53
CA THR A 584 8.82 -17.08 -4.80
C THR A 584 7.38 -17.61 -4.69
N ASN A 585 6.91 -18.00 -3.51
CA ASN A 585 5.49 -18.22 -3.22
C ASN A 585 4.81 -16.87 -2.92
N VAL A 586 4.54 -16.15 -4.01
CA VAL A 586 3.74 -14.94 -4.04
C VAL A 586 2.36 -15.25 -3.41
N GLY A 587 2.02 -14.60 -2.29
CA GLY A 587 0.62 -14.35 -1.94
C GLY A 587 0.09 -14.86 -0.59
N LEU A 588 0.72 -15.77 0.15
CA LEU A 588 0.08 -16.27 1.38
C LEU A 588 0.16 -15.26 2.53
N TRP A 589 -1.00 -14.73 2.96
CA TRP A 589 -1.16 -13.92 4.17
C TRP A 589 -0.93 -14.82 5.40
N HIS A 590 0.34 -15.02 5.77
CA HIS A 590 0.69 -15.64 7.04
C HIS A 590 0.86 -14.54 8.09
N HIS A 591 -0.02 -14.54 9.09
CA HIS A 591 0.14 -13.66 10.23
C HIS A 591 1.49 -13.95 10.87
N PRO A 592 2.31 -12.91 11.09
CA PRO A 592 3.62 -13.12 11.64
C PRO A 592 3.50 -13.44 13.13
N GLU A 593 4.42 -14.24 13.65
CA GLU A 593 4.39 -14.63 15.07
C GLU A 593 4.55 -13.41 15.98
N PRO A 594 3.76 -13.30 17.05
CA PRO A 594 3.87 -12.22 18.02
C PRO A 594 5.21 -12.28 18.78
N ASP A 595 5.73 -11.12 19.18
CA ASP A 595 7.01 -10.96 19.86
C ASP A 595 6.83 -10.13 21.13
N TRP A 596 6.83 -10.81 22.29
CA TRP A 596 6.63 -10.18 23.59
C TRP A 596 7.78 -9.25 24.00
N ASP A 597 9.02 -9.61 23.65
CA ASP A 597 10.19 -8.80 24.02
C ASP A 597 10.15 -7.45 23.31
N ARG A 598 9.74 -7.44 22.03
CA ARG A 598 9.51 -6.20 21.28
C ARG A 598 8.31 -5.40 21.75
N PHE A 599 7.29 -6.08 22.26
CA PHE A 599 6.09 -5.41 22.77
C PHE A 599 6.27 -4.85 24.19
N ALA A 600 7.30 -5.27 24.93
CA ALA A 600 7.52 -4.88 26.33
C ALA A 600 7.45 -3.36 26.57
N SER A 601 8.12 -2.56 25.73
CA SER A 601 8.10 -1.09 25.80
C SER A 601 6.70 -0.49 25.63
N ASN A 602 5.88 -1.06 24.74
CA ASN A 602 4.48 -0.66 24.60
C ASN A 602 3.64 -1.08 25.81
N LEU A 603 3.88 -2.29 26.34
CA LEU A 603 3.17 -2.81 27.51
C LEU A 603 3.43 -1.94 28.74
N GLU A 604 4.66 -1.52 28.98
CA GLU A 604 5.00 -0.60 30.08
C GLU A 604 4.22 0.71 30.00
N ARG A 605 4.12 1.32 28.81
CA ARG A 605 3.34 2.55 28.59
C ARG A 605 1.84 2.32 28.72
N LEU A 606 1.34 1.18 28.22
CA LEU A 606 -0.05 0.78 28.40
C LEU A 606 -0.39 0.61 29.88
N VAL A 607 0.43 -0.09 30.67
CA VAL A 607 0.20 -0.28 32.11
C VAL A 607 0.34 1.04 32.86
N HIS A 608 1.26 1.91 32.47
CA HIS A 608 1.36 3.26 33.04
C HIS A 608 0.05 4.05 32.86
N ARG A 609 -0.46 4.13 31.62
CA ARG A 609 -1.70 4.87 31.33
C ARG A 609 -2.94 4.16 31.88
N PHE A 610 -2.94 2.84 31.90
CA PHE A 610 -4.06 1.98 32.30
C PHE A 610 -3.61 0.95 33.36
N PRO A 611 -3.42 1.35 34.63
CA PRO A 611 -2.92 0.45 35.68
C PRO A 611 -3.72 -0.84 35.85
N MET A 612 -5.03 -0.80 35.58
CA MET A 612 -5.92 -1.97 35.64
C MET A 612 -5.54 -3.10 34.68
N LEU A 613 -4.78 -2.83 33.61
CA LEU A 613 -4.24 -3.89 32.75
C LEU A 613 -3.33 -4.86 33.50
N SER A 614 -2.69 -4.42 34.59
CA SER A 614 -1.84 -5.28 35.43
C SER A 614 -2.61 -6.33 36.24
N GLU A 615 -3.93 -6.17 36.38
CA GLU A 615 -4.81 -7.09 37.11
C GLU A 615 -5.47 -8.14 36.18
N VAL A 616 -5.19 -8.09 34.88
CA VAL A 616 -5.80 -9.01 33.91
C VAL A 616 -4.97 -10.28 33.80
N ASP A 617 -5.59 -11.41 34.17
CA ASP A 617 -4.90 -12.70 34.33
C ASP A 617 -4.35 -13.32 33.02
N SER A 618 -4.91 -12.97 31.86
CA SER A 618 -4.53 -13.57 30.57
C SER A 618 -4.88 -12.70 29.37
N GLY A 619 -4.00 -12.70 28.36
CA GLY A 619 -4.20 -12.03 27.08
C GLY A 619 -3.41 -12.69 25.96
N ASP A 620 -3.95 -12.65 24.75
CA ASP A 620 -3.28 -13.09 23.54
C ASP A 620 -2.60 -11.89 22.88
N LEU A 621 -1.30 -12.02 22.61
CA LEU A 621 -0.59 -11.04 21.79
C LEU A 621 -0.84 -11.38 20.32
N ILE A 622 -1.43 -10.45 19.59
CA ILE A 622 -1.77 -10.61 18.17
C ILE A 622 -0.86 -9.67 17.38
N CYS A 623 -0.12 -10.23 16.42
CA CYS A 623 0.65 -9.45 15.47
C CYS A 623 -0.06 -9.49 14.10
N GLY A 624 -0.61 -8.34 13.71
CA GLY A 624 -1.17 -8.13 12.39
C GLY A 624 -0.12 -7.55 11.43
N MET A 625 -0.51 -7.43 10.16
CA MET A 625 0.21 -6.64 9.17
C MET A 625 -0.77 -5.80 8.36
N GLU A 626 -0.28 -4.70 7.80
CA GLU A 626 -1.04 -3.78 6.97
C GLU A 626 -0.09 -3.13 5.95
N ALA A 627 -0.59 -2.73 4.79
CA ALA A 627 0.21 -2.01 3.80
C ALA A 627 0.28 -0.51 4.12
N TYR A 628 1.50 0.03 4.18
CA TYR A 628 1.78 1.44 4.41
C TYR A 628 2.46 2.06 3.19
N THR A 629 2.11 3.31 2.87
CA THR A 629 2.80 4.12 1.87
C THR A 629 3.91 4.94 2.54
N PRO A 630 4.92 5.41 1.78
CA PRO A 630 5.98 6.28 2.30
C PRO A 630 5.54 7.59 2.97
N ASP A 631 4.30 8.03 2.71
CA ASP A 631 3.77 9.34 3.10
C ASP A 631 2.52 9.26 3.97
N LYS A 632 2.14 8.05 4.43
CA LYS A 632 0.94 7.80 5.26
C LYS A 632 -0.41 8.15 4.60
N VAL A 633 -0.45 8.38 3.28
CA VAL A 633 -1.69 8.64 2.55
C VAL A 633 -2.04 7.44 1.66
N PRO A 634 -3.30 6.97 1.61
CA PRO A 634 -3.65 5.87 0.71
C PRO A 634 -3.32 6.12 -0.75
N THR A 635 -3.17 5.04 -1.52
CA THR A 635 -2.89 5.12 -2.95
C THR A 635 -4.10 4.63 -3.75
N ILE A 636 -4.68 5.54 -4.54
CA ILE A 636 -5.85 5.26 -5.39
C ILE A 636 -5.66 5.79 -6.82
N GLY A 637 -6.40 5.25 -7.78
CA GLY A 637 -6.50 5.81 -9.13
C GLY A 637 -5.90 4.94 -10.23
N GLU A 638 -5.90 5.45 -11.45
CA GLU A 638 -5.40 4.73 -12.64
C GLU A 638 -3.86 4.76 -12.68
N SER A 639 -3.24 3.60 -12.87
CA SER A 639 -1.79 3.46 -12.99
C SER A 639 -1.29 3.98 -14.34
N SER A 640 -0.21 4.77 -14.32
CA SER A 640 0.46 5.23 -15.55
C SER A 640 1.14 4.09 -16.33
N GLN A 641 1.34 2.93 -15.70
CA GLN A 641 1.98 1.76 -16.30
C GLN A 641 1.02 0.93 -17.19
N ALA A 642 -0.29 0.99 -16.96
CA ALA A 642 -1.28 0.20 -17.70
C ALA A 642 -2.65 0.88 -17.71
N ARG A 643 -3.16 1.20 -18.91
CA ARG A 643 -4.47 1.86 -19.05
C ARG A 643 -5.60 0.92 -18.64
N GLY A 644 -6.57 1.44 -17.89
CA GLY A 644 -7.64 0.68 -17.27
C GLY A 644 -7.25 -0.13 -16.03
N TYR A 645 -6.00 -0.02 -15.55
CA TYR A 645 -5.56 -0.65 -14.30
C TYR A 645 -5.63 0.37 -13.16
N TYR A 646 -6.63 0.23 -12.30
CA TYR A 646 -6.84 1.07 -11.12
C TYR A 646 -6.30 0.40 -9.86
N VAL A 647 -5.89 1.21 -8.90
CA VAL A 647 -5.36 0.78 -7.61
C VAL A 647 -6.22 1.35 -6.49
N MET A 648 -6.39 0.59 -5.41
CA MET A 648 -6.80 1.08 -4.10
C MET A 648 -6.07 0.27 -3.02
N ASN A 649 -4.91 0.76 -2.58
CA ASN A 649 -4.03 0.05 -1.65
C ASN A 649 -3.31 1.00 -0.68
N GLY A 650 -2.45 0.45 0.19
CA GLY A 650 -1.66 1.23 1.14
C GLY A 650 -2.53 1.99 2.15
N MET A 651 -3.46 1.31 2.81
CA MET A 651 -4.48 1.96 3.65
C MET A 651 -3.94 2.51 4.99
N ASN A 652 -2.64 2.34 5.28
CA ASN A 652 -1.91 2.99 6.37
C ASN A 652 -2.53 2.78 7.78
N GLY A 653 -3.08 1.58 8.02
CA GLY A 653 -3.73 1.21 9.30
C GLY A 653 -5.11 1.84 9.50
N GLN A 654 -5.66 2.48 8.47
CA GLN A 654 -6.89 3.29 8.54
C GLN A 654 -7.92 2.83 7.49
N GLY A 655 -7.84 1.55 7.10
CA GLY A 655 -8.68 0.94 6.08
C GLY A 655 -10.17 1.08 6.38
N LEU A 656 -10.60 0.76 7.60
CA LEU A 656 -12.01 0.92 7.99
C LEU A 656 -12.44 2.39 7.97
N SER A 657 -11.61 3.32 8.44
CA SER A 657 -11.93 4.75 8.47
C SER A 657 -12.18 5.34 7.08
N LEU A 658 -11.49 4.85 6.04
CA LEU A 658 -11.47 5.48 4.72
C LEU A 658 -12.12 4.65 3.59
N ALA A 659 -12.29 3.34 3.75
CA ALA A 659 -12.67 2.46 2.64
C ALA A 659 -14.04 2.75 2.02
N GLY A 660 -15.04 3.17 2.81
CA GLY A 660 -16.34 3.56 2.28
C GLY A 660 -16.23 4.74 1.31
N GLY A 661 -15.68 5.86 1.80
CA GLY A 661 -15.49 7.07 0.99
C GLY A 661 -14.51 6.89 -0.19
N LEU A 662 -13.42 6.14 -0.01
CA LEU A 662 -12.46 5.87 -1.09
C LEU A 662 -13.06 4.96 -2.17
N GLY A 663 -13.87 3.97 -1.79
CA GLY A 663 -14.57 3.12 -2.74
C GLY A 663 -15.60 3.91 -3.55
N GLU A 664 -16.29 4.86 -2.92
CA GLU A 664 -17.16 5.80 -3.63
C GLU A 664 -16.39 6.69 -4.61
N LEU A 665 -15.31 7.31 -4.14
CA LEU A 665 -14.46 8.21 -4.93
C LEU A 665 -13.87 7.50 -6.16
N LEU A 666 -13.31 6.30 -5.98
CA LEU A 666 -12.75 5.51 -7.08
C LEU A 666 -13.83 5.04 -8.05
N ALA A 667 -15.00 4.64 -7.56
CA ALA A 667 -16.13 4.29 -8.43
C ALA A 667 -16.59 5.51 -9.26
N THR A 668 -16.71 6.69 -8.66
CA THR A 668 -17.01 7.94 -9.39
C THR A 668 -15.94 8.19 -10.45
N TRP A 669 -14.66 8.08 -10.12
CA TRP A 669 -13.56 8.28 -11.07
C TRP A 669 -13.63 7.30 -12.25
N ILE A 670 -13.86 6.01 -12.00
CA ILE A 670 -13.99 4.99 -13.05
C ILE A 670 -15.19 5.26 -13.96
N VAL A 671 -16.32 5.72 -13.41
CA VAL A 671 -17.56 5.94 -14.17
C VAL A 671 -17.53 7.27 -14.95
N GLU A 672 -17.04 8.34 -14.33
CA GLU A 672 -17.08 9.71 -14.88
C GLU A 672 -15.78 10.10 -15.60
N GLY A 673 -14.70 9.35 -15.42
CA GLY A 673 -13.37 9.63 -15.98
C GLY A 673 -12.57 10.67 -15.20
N GLN A 674 -13.13 11.27 -14.15
CA GLN A 674 -12.46 12.21 -13.25
C GLN A 674 -13.07 12.12 -11.83
N PRO A 675 -12.29 12.41 -10.78
CA PRO A 675 -12.81 12.46 -9.41
C PRO A 675 -13.64 13.72 -9.14
N ASP A 676 -14.44 13.69 -8.08
CA ASP A 676 -15.20 14.83 -7.55
C ASP A 676 -14.47 15.63 -6.47
N LEU A 677 -13.33 15.12 -5.99
CA LEU A 677 -12.45 15.75 -5.00
C LEU A 677 -11.03 15.97 -5.56
N ASP A 678 -10.23 16.79 -4.90
CA ASP A 678 -8.79 16.88 -5.19
C ASP A 678 -8.07 15.63 -4.70
N VAL A 679 -7.61 14.80 -5.64
CA VAL A 679 -6.91 13.55 -5.36
C VAL A 679 -5.39 13.67 -5.49
N ALA A 680 -4.83 14.87 -5.67
CA ALA A 680 -3.39 15.06 -5.83
C ALA A 680 -2.52 14.50 -4.69
N ARG A 681 -3.07 14.20 -3.51
CA ARG A 681 -2.34 13.50 -2.45
C ARG A 681 -2.61 12.00 -2.39
N LEU A 682 -3.70 11.53 -3.00
CA LEU A 682 -4.15 10.14 -3.00
C LEU A 682 -3.75 9.39 -4.28
N ASP A 683 -3.59 10.11 -5.39
CA ASP A 683 -3.34 9.55 -6.71
C ASP A 683 -2.07 8.68 -6.74
N VAL A 684 -2.15 7.51 -7.38
CA VAL A 684 -1.06 6.54 -7.52
C VAL A 684 0.14 7.09 -8.29
N GLY A 685 -0.08 7.98 -9.25
CA GLY A 685 0.94 8.70 -10.00
C GLY A 685 1.61 9.83 -9.20
N ARG A 686 1.38 9.96 -7.89
CA ARG A 686 2.18 10.87 -7.05
C ARG A 686 3.60 10.35 -6.82
N PHE A 687 3.79 9.04 -6.96
CA PHE A 687 5.07 8.38 -6.81
C PHE A 687 5.65 8.01 -8.17
N ILE A 688 6.97 8.14 -8.28
CA ILE A 688 7.75 7.52 -9.37
C ILE A 688 8.22 6.11 -8.98
N GLU A 689 8.63 5.31 -9.96
CA GLU A 689 9.15 3.94 -9.81
C GLU A 689 10.16 3.77 -8.65
N LEU A 690 11.01 4.77 -8.44
CA LEU A 690 12.01 4.79 -7.36
C LEU A 690 11.40 4.63 -5.95
N HIS A 691 10.20 5.14 -5.69
CA HIS A 691 9.52 4.97 -4.40
C HIS A 691 8.88 3.59 -4.24
N ALA A 692 8.71 2.85 -5.33
CA ALA A 692 8.25 1.46 -5.28
C ALA A 692 9.41 0.46 -5.05
N ASN A 693 10.63 0.96 -4.83
CA ASN A 693 11.77 0.12 -4.50
C ASN A 693 11.53 -0.60 -3.14
N PRO A 694 11.60 -1.94 -3.08
CA PRO A 694 11.31 -2.66 -1.85
C PRO A 694 12.24 -2.31 -0.68
N ARG A 695 13.51 -1.98 -0.91
CA ARG A 695 14.45 -1.60 0.16
C ARG A 695 14.10 -0.24 0.74
N TYR A 696 13.84 0.74 -0.14
CA TYR A 696 13.34 2.06 0.28
C TYR A 696 12.08 1.92 1.14
N LEU A 697 11.13 1.11 0.69
CA LEU A 697 9.90 0.88 1.43
C LEU A 697 10.12 0.13 2.75
N MET A 698 10.95 -0.91 2.78
CA MET A 698 11.27 -1.65 4.00
C MET A 698 11.91 -0.77 5.08
N GLU A 699 12.68 0.23 4.67
CA GLU A 699 13.30 1.18 5.58
C GLU A 699 12.33 2.30 6.01
N ARG A 700 11.50 2.82 5.10
CA ARG A 700 10.58 3.94 5.37
C ARG A 700 9.30 3.55 6.11
N THR A 701 8.71 2.41 5.76
CA THR A 701 7.37 2.06 6.24
C THR A 701 7.27 1.79 7.75
N PRO A 702 8.30 1.25 8.45
CA PRO A 702 8.26 1.13 9.90
C PRO A 702 8.09 2.48 10.59
N GLU A 703 8.85 3.49 10.19
CA GLU A 703 8.73 4.87 10.72
C GLU A 703 7.30 5.39 10.53
N ILE A 704 6.73 5.25 9.33
CA ILE A 704 5.36 5.70 9.03
C ILE A 704 4.30 4.95 9.86
N ALA A 705 4.47 3.64 10.05
CA ALA A 705 3.54 2.83 10.81
C ALA A 705 3.51 3.21 12.31
N THR A 706 4.60 3.77 12.87
CA THR A 706 4.58 4.32 14.24
C THR A 706 3.59 5.48 14.40
N MET A 707 3.26 6.12 13.28
CA MET A 707 2.49 7.36 13.27
C MET A 707 1.00 7.14 13.09
N THR A 708 0.48 5.90 13.10
CA THR A 708 -0.94 5.60 12.82
C THR A 708 -1.91 6.55 13.53
N TYR A 709 -1.66 6.85 14.81
CA TYR A 709 -2.47 7.78 15.63
C TYR A 709 -1.81 9.14 15.92
N ARG A 710 -0.70 9.48 15.25
CA ARG A 710 -0.11 10.83 15.26
C ARG A 710 -0.43 11.55 13.97
N ASN A 711 -0.97 12.75 14.04
CA ASN A 711 -1.19 13.58 12.86
C ASN A 711 0.15 14.07 12.30
N LEU A 712 0.46 13.65 11.07
CA LEU A 712 1.63 14.10 10.33
C LEU A 712 1.41 15.53 9.85
N TYR A 713 2.31 16.42 10.24
CA TYR A 713 2.34 17.77 9.70
C TYR A 713 3.06 17.83 8.36
N ASN A 714 2.69 18.80 7.53
CA ASN A 714 3.33 19.01 6.22
C ASN A 714 4.85 19.26 6.34
N SER A 715 5.35 19.73 7.48
CA SER A 715 6.78 19.94 7.74
C SER A 715 7.51 18.71 8.29
N TYR A 716 6.81 17.62 8.64
CA TYR A 716 7.47 16.42 9.17
C TYR A 716 8.50 15.89 8.17
N GLN A 717 9.75 15.75 8.63
CA GLN A 717 10.85 15.18 7.86
C GLN A 717 11.16 13.79 8.41
N CYS A 718 11.00 12.78 7.55
CA CYS A 718 11.33 11.41 7.93
C CYS A 718 12.85 11.24 8.10
N HIS A 719 13.26 10.44 9.08
CA HIS A 719 14.68 10.13 9.30
C HIS A 719 15.16 8.88 8.55
N SER A 720 14.25 7.97 8.20
CA SER A 720 14.55 6.75 7.45
C SER A 720 14.60 6.97 5.93
N ALA A 721 15.31 6.10 5.20
CA ALA A 721 15.31 6.04 3.73
C ALA A 721 15.64 7.39 3.04
N ARG A 722 16.71 8.04 3.51
CA ARG A 722 17.20 9.36 3.04
C ARG A 722 18.37 9.22 2.04
N ASN A 723 18.80 10.34 1.46
CA ASN A 723 19.93 10.44 0.55
C ASN A 723 19.77 9.63 -0.75
N LEU A 724 18.53 9.50 -1.24
CA LEU A 724 18.20 8.71 -2.42
C LEU A 724 18.45 9.48 -3.72
N ARG A 725 18.09 10.77 -3.76
CA ARG A 725 18.39 11.70 -4.86
C ARG A 725 19.05 12.93 -4.25
N MET A 726 20.22 13.28 -4.77
CA MET A 726 20.99 14.43 -4.29
C MET A 726 21.43 15.24 -5.51
N SER A 727 21.51 16.57 -5.37
CA SER A 727 22.24 17.37 -6.34
C SER A 727 23.74 17.03 -6.24
N PRO A 728 24.52 17.10 -7.34
CA PRO A 728 25.98 16.96 -7.33
C PRO A 728 26.72 17.84 -6.31
N ILE A 729 26.07 18.89 -5.80
CA ILE A 729 26.63 19.86 -4.84
C ILE A 729 26.16 19.61 -3.39
N TYR A 730 25.47 18.49 -3.13
CA TYR A 730 24.90 18.19 -1.81
C TYR A 730 25.92 18.28 -0.67
N TYR A 731 27.13 17.72 -0.85
CA TYR A 731 28.15 17.74 0.20
C TYR A 731 28.70 19.15 0.45
N GLN A 732 28.85 19.96 -0.59
CA GLN A 732 29.26 21.36 -0.47
C GLN A 732 28.20 22.18 0.29
N LEU A 733 26.92 21.94 0.01
CA LEU A 733 25.82 22.57 0.75
C LEU A 733 25.78 22.10 2.20
N LYS A 734 26.01 20.81 2.45
CA LYS A 734 26.14 20.26 3.80
C LYS A 734 27.28 20.92 4.57
N ASP A 735 28.44 21.07 3.95
CA ASP A 735 29.62 21.73 4.54
C ASP A 735 29.37 23.22 4.78
N ALA A 736 28.51 23.85 3.98
CA ALA A 736 28.02 25.21 4.19
C ALA A 736 26.96 25.33 5.30
N GLY A 737 26.60 24.23 5.96
CA GLY A 737 25.64 24.20 7.07
C GLY A 737 24.19 23.95 6.67
N ALA A 738 23.92 23.40 5.48
CA ALA A 738 22.56 23.08 5.05
C ALA A 738 21.88 22.07 5.99
N VAL A 739 20.68 22.40 6.45
CA VAL A 739 19.77 21.46 7.10
C VAL A 739 18.79 20.93 6.06
N PHE A 740 18.80 19.62 5.82
CA PHE A 740 18.08 19.02 4.69
C PHE A 740 16.72 18.44 5.06
N GLY A 741 15.73 18.72 4.22
CA GLY A 741 14.46 18.01 4.13
C GLY A 741 14.38 17.17 2.86
N GLU A 742 13.33 16.36 2.73
CA GLU A 742 13.15 15.42 1.61
C GLU A 742 11.78 15.58 0.95
N ILE A 743 11.77 15.72 -0.38
CA ILE A 743 10.55 15.61 -1.20
C ILE A 743 10.88 14.86 -2.50
N MET A 744 10.09 13.84 -2.85
CA MET A 744 10.26 13.00 -4.06
C MET A 744 11.64 12.31 -4.16
N GLY A 745 12.21 11.97 -3.01
CA GLY A 745 13.52 11.38 -2.81
C GLY A 745 14.68 12.39 -2.83
N TYR A 746 14.42 13.67 -3.13
CA TYR A 746 15.46 14.70 -3.18
C TYR A 746 15.78 15.26 -1.81
N GLU A 747 17.06 15.30 -1.46
CA GLU A 747 17.59 16.11 -0.37
C GLU A 747 17.59 17.59 -0.76
N ARG A 748 16.94 18.43 0.04
CA ARG A 748 16.75 19.87 -0.22
C ARG A 748 17.15 20.70 1.00
N PRO A 749 18.01 21.73 0.87
CA PRO A 749 18.28 22.64 1.98
C PRO A 749 17.00 23.38 2.40
N LEU A 750 16.54 23.18 3.63
CA LEU A 750 15.40 23.90 4.20
C LEU A 750 15.83 25.29 4.69
N TRP A 751 16.96 25.36 5.38
CA TRP A 751 17.71 26.56 5.78
C TRP A 751 19.17 26.16 6.05
N PHE A 752 20.01 27.14 6.40
CA PHE A 752 21.43 26.99 6.71
C PHE A 752 21.70 27.39 8.16
N ASP A 753 22.38 26.53 8.90
CA ASP A 753 22.81 26.78 10.26
C ASP A 753 24.33 26.58 10.37
N LYS A 754 25.03 27.71 10.60
CA LYS A 754 26.50 27.77 10.74
C LYS A 754 27.02 27.01 11.96
N HIS A 755 26.17 26.73 12.94
CA HIS A 755 26.51 26.02 14.17
C HIS A 755 26.04 24.57 14.19
N SER A 756 25.30 24.15 13.16
CA SER A 756 24.81 22.76 13.08
C SER A 756 26.00 21.81 13.01
N LYS A 757 26.05 20.87 13.96
CA LYS A 757 26.94 19.72 13.85
C LYS A 757 26.25 18.70 12.93
N PRO A 758 26.95 18.12 11.94
CA PRO A 758 26.39 17.07 11.11
C PRO A 758 26.27 15.77 11.91
N ASP A 759 25.23 15.67 12.75
CA ASP A 759 24.85 14.44 13.44
C ASP A 759 23.49 13.93 12.91
N HIS A 760 23.09 12.73 13.34
CA HIS A 760 21.80 12.14 12.93
C HIS A 760 20.58 12.99 13.32
N HIS A 761 20.71 13.89 14.32
CA HIS A 761 19.62 14.76 14.76
C HIS A 761 19.40 15.95 13.81
N SER A 762 20.40 16.35 13.01
CA SER A 762 20.25 17.44 12.04
C SER A 762 19.15 17.17 10.99
N LEU A 763 18.87 15.90 10.68
CA LEU A 763 17.78 15.49 9.77
C LEU A 763 16.37 15.65 10.37
N MET A 764 16.27 15.78 11.71
CA MET A 764 15.02 15.92 12.46
C MET A 764 14.65 17.39 12.73
N MET A 765 15.58 18.32 12.50
CA MET A 765 15.43 19.74 12.86
C MET A 765 14.45 20.50 11.96
N GLY A 766 14.01 19.92 10.84
CA GLY A 766 13.16 20.57 9.83
C GLY A 766 11.67 20.57 10.14
N GLN A 767 11.30 20.53 11.41
CA GLN A 767 9.91 20.52 11.84
C GLN A 767 9.58 21.90 12.43
N ASP A 768 8.41 22.43 12.08
CA ASP A 768 7.93 23.66 12.70
C ASP A 768 7.71 23.42 14.20
N THR A 769 8.13 24.35 15.05
CA THR A 769 7.65 24.36 16.43
C THR A 769 6.15 24.62 16.40
N LEU A 770 5.40 23.87 17.23
CA LEU A 770 3.94 24.06 17.31
C LEU A 770 3.55 25.30 18.10
N ILE A 771 4.45 25.76 18.98
CA ILE A 771 4.30 26.94 19.82
C ILE A 771 5.53 27.82 19.70
N GLY A 772 5.30 29.13 19.69
CA GLY A 772 6.34 30.13 19.64
C GLY A 772 7.20 30.05 18.38
N LYS A 773 8.26 30.84 18.39
CA LYS A 773 9.18 31.07 17.29
C LYS A 773 9.94 29.77 16.97
N PRO A 774 9.94 29.32 15.71
CA PRO A 774 10.72 28.15 15.31
C PRO A 774 12.22 28.36 15.47
N SER A 775 12.95 27.27 15.75
CA SER A 775 14.40 27.27 15.93
C SER A 775 15.16 27.79 14.69
N TRP A 776 14.59 27.60 13.49
CA TRP A 776 15.16 28.06 12.23
C TRP A 776 14.90 29.55 11.92
N PHE A 777 14.06 30.24 12.69
CA PHE A 777 13.56 31.57 12.32
C PHE A 777 14.65 32.61 12.09
N ASP A 778 15.67 32.68 12.97
CA ASP A 778 16.72 33.69 12.85
C ASP A 778 17.67 33.40 11.68
N SER A 779 17.97 32.14 11.40
CA SER A 779 18.73 31.74 10.21
C SER A 779 17.96 32.09 8.94
N VAL A 780 16.69 31.72 8.87
CA VAL A 780 15.82 32.03 7.71
C VAL A 780 15.64 33.54 7.55
N LYS A 781 15.62 34.32 8.65
CA LYS A 781 15.61 35.78 8.58
C LYS A 781 16.86 36.32 7.88
N ALA A 782 18.05 35.85 8.27
CA ALA A 782 19.31 36.29 7.67
C ALA A 782 19.40 35.93 6.18
N GLU A 783 18.96 34.72 5.81
CA GLU A 783 18.84 34.29 4.42
C GLU A 783 17.85 35.16 3.62
N TYR A 784 16.68 35.42 4.19
CA TYR A 784 15.65 36.29 3.62
C TYR A 784 16.19 37.70 3.35
N GLU A 785 16.89 38.28 4.33
CA GLU A 785 17.52 39.60 4.20
C GLU A 785 18.57 39.61 3.08
N ALA A 786 19.36 38.54 2.94
CA ALA A 786 20.30 38.41 1.83
C ALA A 786 19.58 38.39 0.47
N CYS A 787 18.50 37.63 0.32
CA CYS A 787 17.71 37.61 -0.91
C CYS A 787 17.07 38.97 -1.23
N ARG A 788 16.70 39.76 -0.22
CA ARG A 788 16.02 41.06 -0.41
C ARG A 788 16.98 42.22 -0.63
N GLU A 789 18.15 42.18 0.01
CA GLU A 789 19.06 43.32 0.07
C GLU A 789 20.37 43.10 -0.69
N ARG A 790 20.76 41.84 -0.93
CA ARG A 790 22.05 41.46 -1.51
C ARG A 790 21.86 40.38 -2.59
N VAL A 791 22.34 39.16 -2.33
CA VAL A 791 22.12 37.99 -3.17
C VAL A 791 22.05 36.73 -2.29
N GLY A 792 21.04 35.91 -2.56
CA GLY A 792 20.88 34.56 -2.06
C GLY A 792 21.11 33.54 -3.18
N LEU A 793 21.63 32.36 -2.82
CA LEU A 793 21.78 31.22 -3.74
C LEU A 793 20.96 30.03 -3.23
N ILE A 794 19.97 29.59 -3.99
CA ILE A 794 19.02 28.55 -3.60
C ILE A 794 19.16 27.32 -4.51
N ASP A 795 19.29 26.13 -3.92
CA ASP A 795 19.23 24.86 -4.67
C ASP A 795 17.78 24.48 -4.99
N MET A 796 17.43 24.55 -6.28
CA MET A 796 16.11 24.27 -6.84
C MET A 796 16.08 22.95 -7.64
N SER A 797 17.10 22.11 -7.48
CA SER A 797 17.32 20.89 -8.28
C SER A 797 16.17 19.87 -8.22
N SER A 798 15.29 19.93 -7.24
CA SER A 798 14.18 18.99 -7.11
C SER A 798 12.96 19.32 -7.98
N PHE A 799 12.87 20.50 -8.62
CA PHE A 799 11.74 20.80 -9.51
C PHE A 799 11.68 19.81 -10.68
N SER A 800 10.49 19.44 -11.13
CA SER A 800 10.32 18.52 -12.27
C SER A 800 10.68 19.23 -13.56
N LYS A 801 11.43 18.58 -14.46
CA LYS A 801 11.98 19.20 -15.68
C LYS A 801 11.75 18.29 -16.88
N PHE A 802 11.29 18.86 -17.99
CA PHE A 802 10.98 18.09 -19.19
C PHE A 802 11.50 18.79 -20.44
N ASP A 803 12.18 18.04 -21.31
CA ASP A 803 12.46 18.46 -22.68
C ASP A 803 11.34 17.94 -23.59
N ILE A 804 10.72 18.83 -24.37
CA ILE A 804 9.56 18.53 -25.20
C ILE A 804 9.86 18.99 -26.64
N GLU A 805 9.76 18.07 -27.58
CA GLU A 805 10.06 18.34 -28.99
C GLU A 805 9.16 17.56 -29.95
N GLY A 806 9.07 18.02 -31.19
CA GLY A 806 8.34 17.34 -32.26
C GLY A 806 7.47 18.28 -33.08
N PRO A 807 7.08 17.89 -34.31
CA PRO A 807 6.36 18.77 -35.23
C PRO A 807 5.03 19.30 -34.68
N ASP A 808 4.38 18.56 -33.78
CA ASP A 808 3.11 18.96 -33.16
C ASP A 808 3.26 19.57 -31.75
N ALA A 809 4.49 19.84 -31.29
CA ALA A 809 4.74 20.30 -29.91
C ALA A 809 4.00 21.60 -29.59
N VAL A 810 4.04 22.59 -30.50
CA VAL A 810 3.32 23.86 -30.35
C VAL A 810 1.81 23.62 -30.28
N LYS A 811 1.26 22.77 -31.17
CA LYS A 811 -0.16 22.45 -31.23
C LYS A 811 -0.66 21.80 -29.93
N LEU A 812 0.08 20.81 -29.42
CA LEU A 812 -0.24 20.13 -28.18
C LEU A 812 -0.17 21.11 -27.00
N LEU A 813 0.96 21.82 -26.83
CA LEU A 813 1.17 22.71 -25.69
C LEU A 813 0.19 23.91 -25.68
N GLN A 814 -0.17 24.46 -26.84
CA GLN A 814 -1.21 25.49 -26.94
C GLN A 814 -2.58 25.02 -26.45
N TYR A 815 -2.88 23.72 -26.59
CA TYR A 815 -4.14 23.14 -26.13
C TYR A 815 -4.11 22.77 -24.64
N LEU A 816 -2.95 22.30 -24.15
CA LEU A 816 -2.77 21.93 -22.73
C LEU A 816 -2.66 23.13 -21.81
N CYS A 817 -1.97 24.19 -22.23
CA CYS A 817 -1.69 25.36 -21.40
C CYS A 817 -2.75 26.43 -21.61
N SER A 818 -3.17 27.15 -20.57
CA SER A 818 -4.12 28.27 -20.72
C SER A 818 -3.51 29.54 -21.34
N ALA A 819 -2.21 29.78 -21.17
CA ALA A 819 -1.53 30.95 -21.74
C ALA A 819 -1.10 30.69 -23.19
N ASN A 820 -0.89 31.75 -23.98
CA ASN A 820 -0.28 31.62 -25.30
C ASN A 820 1.21 31.27 -25.18
N ILE A 821 1.60 30.08 -25.63
CA ILE A 821 2.99 29.60 -25.61
C ILE A 821 3.71 29.81 -26.95
N ASP A 822 3.00 30.20 -28.00
CA ASP A 822 3.54 30.39 -29.35
C ASP A 822 4.14 31.80 -29.51
N GLY A 823 5.09 32.13 -28.64
CA GLY A 823 5.88 33.38 -28.67
C GLY A 823 7.24 33.20 -29.35
N PRO A 824 8.02 34.27 -29.56
CA PRO A 824 9.38 34.17 -30.11
C PRO A 824 10.27 33.18 -29.35
N ILE A 825 11.24 32.56 -30.04
CA ILE A 825 12.26 31.71 -29.39
C ILE A 825 12.98 32.54 -28.31
N GLY A 826 13.26 31.91 -27.17
CA GLY A 826 13.77 32.56 -25.96
C GLY A 826 12.66 32.97 -24.98
N THR A 827 11.41 33.11 -25.42
CA THR A 827 10.30 33.48 -24.54
C THR A 827 10.02 32.38 -23.52
N THR A 828 9.79 32.79 -22.27
CA THR A 828 9.35 31.91 -21.19
C THR A 828 7.97 32.33 -20.68
N VAL A 829 7.07 31.38 -20.49
CA VAL A 829 5.69 31.64 -20.07
C VAL A 829 5.37 30.85 -18.81
N TYR A 830 4.91 31.52 -17.76
CA TYR A 830 4.25 30.88 -16.63
C TYR A 830 2.77 30.64 -16.98
N THR A 831 2.33 29.38 -16.93
CA THR A 831 0.98 28.98 -17.34
C THR A 831 0.45 27.83 -16.49
N GLY A 832 -0.87 27.72 -16.41
CA GLY A 832 -1.55 26.52 -15.91
C GLY A 832 -1.89 25.56 -17.02
N MET A 833 -2.02 24.27 -16.67
CA MET A 833 -2.77 23.27 -17.42
C MET A 833 -4.05 22.95 -16.65
N GLN A 834 -5.21 23.09 -17.28
CA GLN A 834 -6.50 22.85 -16.64
C GLN A 834 -7.12 21.53 -17.09
N HIS A 835 -7.98 20.97 -16.25
CA HIS A 835 -8.93 19.94 -16.67
C HIS A 835 -10.24 20.59 -17.14
N GLU A 836 -11.17 19.79 -17.65
CA GLU A 836 -12.37 20.24 -18.34
C GLU A 836 -13.30 21.11 -17.47
N LYS A 837 -13.23 21.03 -16.14
CA LYS A 837 -13.98 21.89 -15.21
C LYS A 837 -13.25 23.20 -14.84
N GLY A 838 -12.07 23.45 -15.41
CA GLY A 838 -11.29 24.70 -15.25
C GLY A 838 -10.31 24.74 -14.08
N GLY A 839 -10.23 23.70 -13.25
CA GLY A 839 -9.24 23.62 -12.16
C GLY A 839 -7.85 23.23 -12.64
N TYR A 840 -6.81 23.43 -11.82
CA TYR A 840 -5.42 23.16 -12.19
C TYR A 840 -5.05 21.68 -12.07
N VAL A 841 -4.62 21.07 -13.18
CA VAL A 841 -3.87 19.80 -13.16
C VAL A 841 -2.44 20.07 -12.67
N THR A 842 -1.82 21.13 -13.18
CA THR A 842 -0.52 21.65 -12.74
C THR A 842 -0.40 23.12 -13.12
N ASP A 843 0.50 23.85 -12.48
CA ASP A 843 1.15 25.03 -13.05
C ASP A 843 2.56 24.66 -13.57
N CYS A 844 3.11 25.48 -14.46
CA CYS A 844 4.45 25.28 -15.00
C CYS A 844 5.02 26.55 -15.61
N THR A 845 6.32 26.52 -15.83
CA THR A 845 7.06 27.46 -16.66
C THR A 845 7.48 26.76 -17.94
N LEU A 846 7.21 27.36 -19.09
CA LEU A 846 7.54 26.84 -20.42
C LEU A 846 8.44 27.82 -21.17
N SER A 847 9.66 27.39 -21.47
CA SER A 847 10.63 28.14 -22.27
C SER A 847 10.69 27.59 -23.70
N ARG A 848 10.48 28.45 -24.69
CA ARG A 848 10.60 28.06 -26.11
C ARG A 848 12.07 28.12 -26.53
N LEU A 849 12.69 26.95 -26.74
CA LEU A 849 14.10 26.83 -27.11
C LEU A 849 14.32 26.79 -28.63
N GLY A 850 13.28 26.50 -29.40
CA GLY A 850 13.33 26.45 -30.86
C GLY A 850 11.93 26.47 -31.47
N THR A 851 11.82 26.31 -32.79
CA THR A 851 10.51 26.32 -33.48
C THR A 851 9.53 25.33 -32.86
N ASN A 852 10.01 24.11 -32.58
CA ASN A 852 9.25 22.98 -32.09
C ASN A 852 9.93 22.30 -30.88
N LYS A 853 10.64 23.09 -30.06
CA LYS A 853 11.40 22.60 -28.90
C LYS A 853 11.14 23.48 -27.69
N PHE A 854 10.77 22.86 -26.57
CA PHE A 854 10.42 23.52 -25.33
C PHE A 854 11.13 22.85 -24.15
N PHE A 855 11.44 23.66 -23.14
CA PHE A 855 11.84 23.19 -21.83
C PHE A 855 10.78 23.58 -20.81
N MET A 856 10.26 22.59 -20.09
CA MET A 856 9.20 22.75 -19.12
C MET A 856 9.74 22.52 -17.71
N VAL A 857 9.34 23.38 -16.78
CA VAL A 857 9.64 23.23 -15.36
C VAL A 857 8.32 23.26 -14.58
N ALA A 858 8.11 22.25 -13.74
CA ALA A 858 6.89 22.06 -12.96
C ALA A 858 7.23 21.76 -11.49
N PRO A 859 6.27 21.85 -10.56
CA PRO A 859 6.48 21.50 -9.15
C PRO A 859 7.13 20.12 -8.97
N THR A 860 7.91 19.94 -7.89
CA THR A 860 8.61 18.68 -7.59
C THR A 860 7.69 17.44 -7.59
N ILE A 861 6.46 17.58 -7.06
CA ILE A 861 5.49 16.48 -6.92
C ILE A 861 4.68 16.18 -8.20
N GLN A 862 5.09 16.72 -9.34
CA GLN A 862 4.39 16.60 -10.64
C GLN A 862 5.08 15.70 -11.66
N GLN A 863 6.24 15.13 -11.30
CA GLN A 863 7.14 14.43 -12.22
C GLN A 863 6.41 13.39 -13.10
N GLU A 864 5.64 12.48 -12.50
CA GLU A 864 4.91 11.43 -13.23
C GLU A 864 3.58 11.92 -13.83
N ARG A 865 2.86 12.81 -13.14
CA ARG A 865 1.53 13.29 -13.54
C ARG A 865 1.55 14.14 -14.79
N VAL A 866 2.53 15.04 -14.91
CA VAL A 866 2.71 15.86 -16.10
C VAL A 866 2.96 14.98 -17.32
N MET A 867 3.83 13.97 -17.18
CA MET A 867 4.08 13.00 -18.25
C MET A 867 2.82 12.20 -18.62
N THR A 868 2.06 11.75 -17.62
CA THR A 868 0.80 11.03 -17.84
C THR A 868 -0.23 11.89 -18.57
N TRP A 869 -0.38 13.15 -18.16
CA TRP A 869 -1.29 14.11 -18.79
C TRP A 869 -0.89 14.42 -20.24
N MET A 870 0.38 14.70 -20.49
CA MET A 870 0.89 14.97 -21.85
C MET A 870 0.72 13.75 -22.76
N LYS A 871 1.05 12.54 -22.29
CA LYS A 871 0.88 11.30 -23.06
C LYS A 871 -0.59 11.07 -23.43
N LYS A 872 -1.50 11.18 -22.45
CA LYS A 872 -2.96 11.03 -22.66
C LYS A 872 -3.46 11.94 -23.79
N TRP A 873 -3.08 13.21 -23.78
CA TRP A 873 -3.56 14.18 -24.77
C TRP A 873 -2.83 14.11 -26.10
N ALA A 874 -1.54 13.77 -26.11
CA ALA A 874 -0.82 13.48 -27.35
C ALA A 874 -1.49 12.32 -28.10
N GLU A 875 -1.85 11.24 -27.41
CA GLU A 875 -2.61 10.11 -27.98
C GLU A 875 -3.99 10.56 -28.48
N LYS A 876 -4.76 11.27 -27.64
CA LYS A 876 -6.12 11.73 -27.99
C LYS A 876 -6.15 12.70 -29.18
N MET A 877 -5.11 13.52 -29.34
CA MET A 877 -4.95 14.46 -30.44
C MET A 877 -4.21 13.87 -31.65
N ASN A 878 -3.74 12.62 -31.56
CA ASN A 878 -2.84 12.00 -32.53
C ASN A 878 -1.65 12.92 -32.89
N ALA A 879 -1.04 13.52 -31.87
CA ALA A 879 0.05 14.49 -32.00
C ALA A 879 1.42 13.78 -31.95
N ASN A 880 2.29 14.09 -32.90
CA ASN A 880 3.67 13.61 -32.92
C ASN A 880 4.55 14.52 -32.05
N VAL A 881 4.64 14.17 -30.76
CA VAL A 881 5.43 14.87 -29.75
C VAL A 881 6.21 13.86 -28.94
N HIS A 882 7.48 14.16 -28.70
CA HIS A 882 8.37 13.44 -27.81
C HIS A 882 8.64 14.30 -26.58
N ALA A 883 8.33 13.77 -25.39
CA ALA A 883 8.61 14.41 -24.13
C ALA A 883 9.51 13.50 -23.28
N VAL A 884 10.55 14.07 -22.69
CA VAL A 884 11.52 13.36 -21.85
C VAL A 884 11.58 14.03 -20.49
N ASP A 885 11.45 13.23 -19.44
CA ASP A 885 11.78 13.66 -18.08
C ASP A 885 13.30 13.78 -17.93
N VAL A 886 13.76 15.02 -17.74
CA VAL A 886 15.17 15.38 -17.54
C VAL A 886 15.42 15.89 -16.12
N THR A 887 14.50 15.64 -15.19
CA THR A 887 14.53 16.12 -13.79
C THR A 887 15.86 15.80 -13.11
N GLY A 888 16.37 14.58 -13.29
CA GLY A 888 17.63 14.10 -12.72
C GLY A 888 18.89 14.50 -13.48
N GLY A 889 18.77 15.15 -14.65
CA GLY A 889 19.91 15.54 -15.49
C GLY A 889 20.53 16.90 -15.15
N TYR A 890 19.81 17.74 -14.39
CA TYR A 890 20.20 19.12 -14.12
C TYR A 890 20.22 19.44 -12.62
N THR A 891 21.28 20.11 -12.21
CA THR A 891 21.33 20.91 -10.98
C THR A 891 20.69 22.26 -11.30
N ALA A 892 19.74 22.71 -10.49
CA ALA A 892 19.11 24.01 -10.69
C ALA A 892 19.49 24.95 -9.54
N LEU A 893 20.09 26.09 -9.86
CA LEU A 893 20.47 27.11 -8.87
C LEU A 893 19.75 28.42 -9.16
N ASP A 894 19.04 28.95 -8.18
CA ASP A 894 18.42 30.28 -8.25
C ASP A 894 19.35 31.30 -7.60
N CYS A 895 19.91 32.19 -8.42
CA CYS A 895 20.71 33.32 -7.96
C CYS A 895 19.80 34.56 -7.90
N VAL A 896 19.47 34.97 -6.67
CA VAL A 896 18.33 35.85 -6.42
C VAL A 896 18.69 37.02 -5.51
N GLY A 897 18.16 38.20 -5.83
CA GLY A 897 18.32 39.44 -5.07
C GLY A 897 18.85 40.58 -5.93
N PRO A 898 18.86 41.83 -5.43
CA PRO A 898 19.25 43.00 -6.21
C PRO A 898 20.70 42.92 -6.74
N SER A 899 21.61 42.27 -6.02
CA SER A 899 23.02 42.12 -6.43
C SER A 899 23.25 40.94 -7.37
N SER A 900 22.25 40.08 -7.59
CA SER A 900 22.36 38.93 -8.51
C SER A 900 22.77 39.36 -9.93
N ARG A 901 22.32 40.53 -10.39
CA ARG A 901 22.67 41.07 -11.72
C ARG A 901 24.17 41.24 -11.90
N TYR A 902 24.84 41.86 -10.93
CA TYR A 902 26.27 42.14 -11.00
C TYR A 902 27.07 40.86 -10.88
N LEU A 903 26.71 39.99 -9.92
CA LEU A 903 27.31 38.66 -9.80
C LEU A 903 27.19 37.86 -11.10
N MET A 904 25.98 37.80 -11.68
CA MET A 904 25.74 37.09 -12.94
C MET A 904 26.51 37.72 -14.11
N GLN A 905 26.62 39.05 -14.16
CA GLN A 905 27.41 39.74 -15.19
C GLN A 905 28.90 39.41 -15.08
N ASP A 906 29.45 39.34 -13.86
CA ASP A 906 30.86 39.02 -13.64
C ASP A 906 31.22 37.58 -14.02
N ILE A 907 30.37 36.61 -13.64
CA ILE A 907 30.67 35.19 -13.88
C ILE A 907 30.40 34.74 -15.33
N THR A 908 29.59 35.49 -16.07
CA THR A 908 29.24 35.18 -17.48
C THR A 908 29.94 36.08 -18.49
N GLY A 909 30.36 37.29 -18.10
CA GLY A 909 30.83 38.32 -19.02
C GLY A 909 29.74 38.92 -19.92
N LEU A 910 28.48 38.52 -19.76
CA LEU A 910 27.34 39.01 -20.54
C LEU A 910 26.60 40.12 -19.79
N SER A 911 25.98 41.03 -20.54
CA SER A 911 25.10 42.03 -19.95
C SER A 911 23.83 41.36 -19.40
N MET A 912 23.56 41.60 -18.12
CA MET A 912 22.38 41.10 -17.40
C MET A 912 21.32 42.21 -17.21
N SER A 913 21.33 43.20 -18.11
CA SER A 913 20.39 44.32 -18.10
C SER A 913 18.96 43.86 -18.43
N SER A 914 17.97 44.66 -18.04
CA SER A 914 16.56 44.43 -18.41
C SER A 914 16.31 44.45 -19.93
N THR A 915 17.24 45.03 -20.70
CA THR A 915 17.17 45.11 -22.16
C THR A 915 17.80 43.87 -22.82
N ASP A 916 18.95 43.43 -22.32
CA ASP A 916 19.72 42.32 -22.93
C ASP A 916 19.23 40.95 -22.46
N PHE A 917 18.80 40.85 -21.20
CA PHE A 917 18.16 39.68 -20.63
C PHE A 917 16.84 40.07 -19.92
N PRO A 918 15.77 40.33 -20.68
CA PRO A 918 14.46 40.69 -20.13
C PRO A 918 13.90 39.62 -19.18
N SER A 919 12.99 40.00 -18.28
CA SER A 919 12.25 39.02 -17.47
C SER A 919 11.41 38.08 -18.37
N PHE A 920 11.13 36.87 -17.89
CA PHE A 920 10.38 35.86 -18.66
C PHE A 920 11.08 35.48 -19.98
N HIS A 921 12.40 35.36 -19.94
CA HIS A 921 13.24 34.92 -21.05
C HIS A 921 14.14 33.75 -20.62
N CYS A 922 14.54 32.96 -21.59
CA CYS A 922 15.48 31.85 -21.45
C CYS A 922 16.58 32.00 -22.48
N GLN A 923 17.82 31.87 -22.03
CA GLN A 923 19.02 31.96 -22.87
C GLN A 923 20.02 30.90 -22.41
N GLU A 924 20.83 30.40 -23.34
CA GLU A 924 22.02 29.64 -22.99
C GLU A 924 23.16 30.62 -22.70
N ILE A 925 23.81 30.44 -21.55
CA ILE A 925 24.91 31.26 -21.07
C ILE A 925 26.10 30.37 -20.71
N ASP A 926 27.27 30.98 -20.64
CA ASP A 926 28.49 30.33 -20.14
C ASP A 926 28.79 30.85 -18.74
N ILE A 927 29.22 29.98 -17.83
CA ILE A 927 29.67 30.36 -16.49
C ILE A 927 31.07 29.78 -16.28
N GLY A 928 32.06 30.66 -16.17
CA GLY A 928 33.46 30.25 -16.16
C GLY A 928 33.86 29.58 -17.48
N MET A 929 34.21 28.29 -17.44
CA MET A 929 34.55 27.49 -18.63
C MET A 929 33.43 26.52 -19.04
N ALA A 930 32.34 26.46 -18.27
CA ALA A 930 31.19 25.61 -18.57
C ALA A 930 30.26 26.33 -19.53
N THR A 931 29.91 25.67 -20.64
CA THR A 931 29.12 26.26 -21.72
C THR A 931 27.71 25.67 -21.79
N GLY A 932 26.76 26.42 -22.36
CA GLY A 932 25.42 25.91 -22.67
C GLY A 932 24.51 25.73 -21.46
N ILE A 933 24.71 26.54 -20.41
CA ILE A 933 23.87 26.53 -19.21
C ILE A 933 22.59 27.29 -19.53
N ARG A 934 21.42 26.66 -19.37
CA ARG A 934 20.14 27.33 -19.59
C ARG A 934 19.85 28.23 -18.39
N ALA A 935 19.78 29.54 -18.59
CA ALA A 935 19.35 30.50 -17.59
C ALA A 935 17.94 30.98 -17.90
N ILE A 936 17.07 31.04 -16.90
CA ILE A 936 15.71 31.56 -17.02
C ILE A 936 15.54 32.75 -16.08
N SER A 937 15.15 33.91 -16.62
CA SER A 937 14.91 35.16 -15.88
C SER A 937 13.51 35.20 -15.22
N VAL A 938 13.19 34.14 -14.48
CA VAL A 938 11.96 34.00 -13.69
C VAL A 938 12.34 33.34 -12.37
N THR A 939 12.05 34.03 -11.25
CA THR A 939 12.27 33.51 -9.90
C THR A 939 10.95 33.08 -9.27
N HIS A 940 11.02 32.14 -8.33
CA HIS A 940 9.85 31.64 -7.61
C HIS A 940 9.44 32.49 -6.41
N CYS A 941 10.16 33.59 -6.17
CA CYS A 941 10.02 34.46 -5.00
C CYS A 941 9.73 35.93 -5.36
N GLY A 942 9.73 36.29 -6.64
CA GLY A 942 9.40 37.65 -7.09
C GLY A 942 10.50 38.70 -6.87
N GLU A 943 11.71 38.26 -6.50
CA GLU A 943 12.92 39.07 -6.49
C GLU A 943 13.65 38.96 -7.84
N LEU A 944 14.53 39.92 -8.15
CA LEU A 944 15.39 39.86 -9.34
C LEU A 944 16.27 38.61 -9.28
N GLY A 945 16.42 37.88 -10.37
CA GLY A 945 17.32 36.75 -10.41
C GLY A 945 17.17 35.87 -11.65
N TRP A 946 17.99 34.83 -11.70
CA TRP A 946 17.99 33.82 -12.76
C TRP A 946 18.12 32.43 -12.16
N VAL A 947 17.29 31.51 -12.65
CA VAL A 947 17.43 30.09 -12.36
C VAL A 947 18.29 29.46 -13.46
N MET A 948 19.45 28.94 -13.07
CA MET A 948 20.41 28.27 -13.93
C MET A 948 20.19 26.77 -13.87
N TYR A 949 19.93 26.13 -15.01
CA TYR A 949 19.81 24.69 -15.16
C TYR A 949 21.12 24.15 -15.73
N ILE A 950 21.95 23.65 -14.82
CA ILE A 950 23.33 23.27 -15.05
C ILE A 950 23.40 21.75 -15.26
N PRO A 951 23.95 21.25 -16.38
CA PRO A 951 24.20 19.82 -16.55
C PRO A 951 25.03 19.27 -15.39
N ASN A 952 24.63 18.12 -14.85
CA ASN A 952 25.25 17.57 -13.63
C ASN A 952 26.76 17.31 -13.77
N GLU A 953 27.26 17.06 -14.98
CA GLU A 953 28.70 16.84 -15.24
C GLU A 953 29.59 18.04 -14.86
N VAL A 954 29.08 19.26 -14.92
CA VAL A 954 29.82 20.51 -14.64
C VAL A 954 29.28 21.26 -13.42
N ALA A 955 28.24 20.74 -12.76
CA ALA A 955 27.51 21.43 -11.69
C ALA A 955 28.41 21.87 -10.53
N GLN A 956 29.34 21.02 -10.09
CA GLN A 956 30.27 21.37 -9.03
C GLN A 956 31.16 22.56 -9.40
N ASN A 957 31.74 22.55 -10.61
CA ASN A 957 32.61 23.63 -11.07
C ASN A 957 31.86 24.96 -11.16
N VAL A 958 30.65 24.93 -11.73
CA VAL A 958 29.80 26.12 -11.85
C VAL A 958 29.41 26.66 -10.48
N TYR A 959 29.00 25.79 -9.55
CA TYR A 959 28.67 26.17 -8.19
C TYR A 959 29.84 26.84 -7.47
N GLU A 960 31.04 26.26 -7.54
CA GLU A 960 32.24 26.82 -6.93
C GLU A 960 32.55 28.21 -7.48
N LYS A 961 32.38 28.43 -8.80
CA LYS A 961 32.56 29.75 -9.42
C LYS A 961 31.55 30.79 -8.96
N ILE A 962 30.28 30.40 -8.85
CA ILE A 962 29.23 31.28 -8.32
C ILE A 962 29.56 31.65 -6.87
N VAL A 963 29.93 30.67 -6.03
CA VAL A 963 30.24 30.89 -4.61
C VAL A 963 31.47 31.77 -4.42
N ASP A 964 32.55 31.52 -5.17
CA ASP A 964 33.79 32.30 -5.07
C ASP A 964 33.57 33.77 -5.46
N ALA A 965 32.90 34.03 -6.59
CA ALA A 965 32.56 35.40 -7.01
C ALA A 965 31.52 36.04 -6.07
N GLY A 966 30.57 35.25 -5.55
CA GLY A 966 29.53 35.71 -4.63
C GLY A 966 30.05 36.26 -3.31
N ARG A 967 31.31 35.95 -2.92
CA ARG A 967 31.94 36.51 -1.71
C ARG A 967 32.03 38.03 -1.75
N GLU A 968 32.37 38.61 -2.91
CA GLU A 968 32.43 40.07 -3.08
C GLU A 968 31.07 40.70 -2.77
N TYR A 969 30.00 40.04 -3.21
CA TYR A 969 28.61 40.49 -3.03
C TYR A 969 27.98 40.11 -1.69
N SER A 970 28.76 39.54 -0.76
CA SER A 970 28.26 39.02 0.53
C SER A 970 27.07 38.08 0.36
N MET A 971 27.19 37.16 -0.60
CA MET A 971 26.19 36.14 -0.89
C MET A 971 26.00 35.20 0.30
N LEU A 972 24.74 34.83 0.56
CA LEU A 972 24.41 33.71 1.45
C LEU A 972 23.73 32.59 0.67
N HIS A 973 23.96 31.34 1.07
CA HIS A 973 23.06 30.26 0.69
C HIS A 973 21.71 30.48 1.37
N ALA A 974 20.63 30.13 0.67
CA ALA A 974 19.28 30.23 1.20
C ALA A 974 18.49 28.95 0.90
N GLY A 975 17.63 28.56 1.82
CA GLY A 975 16.85 27.33 1.76
C GLY A 975 15.39 27.52 1.36
N TYR A 976 14.66 26.40 1.32
CA TYR A 976 13.23 26.37 0.97
C TYR A 976 12.32 27.14 1.92
N TYR A 977 12.70 27.31 3.19
CA TYR A 977 11.93 28.14 4.12
C TYR A 977 12.06 29.62 3.78
N THR A 978 13.24 30.08 3.41
CA THR A 978 13.42 31.44 2.89
C THR A 978 12.60 31.67 1.63
N LEU A 979 12.62 30.72 0.69
CA LEU A 979 11.80 30.77 -0.52
C LEU A 979 10.30 30.84 -0.21
N ARG A 980 9.83 30.03 0.74
CA ARG A 980 8.43 30.02 1.20
C ARG A 980 8.02 31.40 1.75
N GLN A 981 8.92 32.09 2.45
CA GLN A 981 8.61 33.33 3.14
C GLN A 981 8.51 34.47 2.10
N LEU A 982 9.49 34.54 1.19
CA LEU A 982 9.48 35.50 0.08
C LEU A 982 8.24 35.36 -0.79
N ARG A 983 7.89 34.12 -1.21
CA ARG A 983 6.77 33.89 -2.12
C ARG A 983 5.43 34.20 -1.46
N ILE A 984 5.27 33.92 -0.16
CA ILE A 984 4.02 34.20 0.57
C ILE A 984 3.81 35.70 0.75
N GLU A 985 4.86 36.45 1.08
CA GLU A 985 4.78 37.91 1.15
C GLU A 985 4.41 38.54 -0.20
N LYS A 986 5.00 38.06 -1.30
CA LYS A 986 4.67 38.51 -2.67
C LYS A 986 3.32 37.99 -3.17
N PHE A 987 2.62 37.19 -2.36
CA PHE A 987 1.31 36.63 -2.65
C PHE A 987 1.33 35.71 -3.89
N TYR A 988 2.39 34.91 -4.03
CA TYR A 988 2.54 33.90 -5.07
C TYR A 988 1.89 32.59 -4.64
N VAL A 989 1.17 31.98 -5.57
CA VAL A 989 0.51 30.68 -5.40
C VAL A 989 1.54 29.55 -5.50
N TYR A 990 1.27 28.44 -4.81
CA TYR A 990 2.03 27.21 -4.93
C TYR A 990 1.09 26.04 -5.21
N TRP A 991 1.35 25.28 -6.28
CA TRP A 991 0.53 24.12 -6.61
C TRP A 991 0.65 23.01 -5.57
N GLY A 992 -0.48 22.37 -5.26
CA GLY A 992 -0.59 21.35 -4.22
C GLY A 992 -0.75 21.92 -2.79
N GLN A 993 -0.78 23.25 -2.65
CA GLN A 993 -1.18 23.95 -1.41
C GLN A 993 -2.25 25.01 -1.71
N ASP A 994 -1.91 26.00 -2.54
CA ASP A 994 -2.80 27.14 -2.84
C ASP A 994 -3.66 26.92 -4.09
N ILE A 995 -3.14 26.18 -5.08
CA ILE A 995 -3.88 25.83 -6.30
C ILE A 995 -3.83 24.32 -6.53
N ASN A 996 -4.94 23.76 -7.01
CA ASN A 996 -5.11 22.33 -7.30
C ASN A 996 -6.31 22.13 -8.26
N ALA A 997 -6.78 20.89 -8.40
CA ALA A 997 -7.89 20.54 -9.28
C ALA A 997 -9.24 21.19 -8.88
N THR A 998 -9.38 21.73 -7.67
CA THR A 998 -10.63 22.37 -7.23
C THR A 998 -10.58 23.89 -7.31
N VAL A 999 -9.45 24.47 -7.74
CA VAL A 999 -9.23 25.92 -7.77
C VAL A 999 -9.05 26.35 -9.20
N THR A 1000 -9.77 27.39 -9.63
CA THR A 1000 -9.63 27.95 -10.98
C THR A 1000 -8.73 29.19 -11.03
N PRO A 1001 -8.19 29.56 -12.21
CA PRO A 1001 -7.51 30.84 -12.43
C PRO A 1001 -8.35 32.06 -12.04
N VAL A 1002 -9.69 31.99 -12.12
CA VAL A 1002 -10.59 33.10 -11.78
C VAL A 1002 -10.67 33.27 -10.26
N GLU A 1003 -10.79 32.16 -9.52
CA GLU A 1003 -10.87 32.16 -8.06
C GLU A 1003 -9.56 32.57 -7.39
N CYS A 1004 -8.42 32.18 -7.96
CA CYS A 1004 -7.09 32.56 -7.47
C CYS A 1004 -6.58 33.92 -7.98
N GLY A 1005 -7.40 34.66 -8.73
CA GLY A 1005 -7.05 35.99 -9.24
C GLY A 1005 -5.94 35.98 -10.31
N ARG A 1006 -5.77 34.86 -11.03
CA ARG A 1006 -4.77 34.65 -12.09
C ARG A 1006 -5.36 34.55 -13.49
N ALA A 1007 -6.63 34.93 -13.67
CA ALA A 1007 -7.27 34.97 -14.99
C ALA A 1007 -6.52 35.84 -16.02
N PHE A 1008 -5.75 36.85 -15.59
CA PHE A 1008 -4.90 37.66 -16.48
C PHE A 1008 -3.75 36.87 -17.14
N ARG A 1009 -3.43 35.66 -16.65
CA ARG A 1009 -2.46 34.74 -17.26
C ARG A 1009 -3.11 33.75 -18.24
N VAL A 1010 -4.42 33.81 -18.43
CA VAL A 1010 -5.17 32.95 -19.35
C VAL A 1010 -5.43 33.70 -20.64
N ASP A 1011 -5.13 33.07 -21.78
CA ASP A 1011 -5.50 33.61 -23.09
C ASP A 1011 -6.84 33.01 -23.55
N PHE A 1012 -7.93 33.74 -23.32
CA PHE A 1012 -9.28 33.35 -23.73
C PHE A 1012 -9.51 33.42 -25.24
N LYS A 1013 -8.58 33.96 -26.04
CA LYS A 1013 -8.73 34.05 -27.50
C LYS A 1013 -8.44 32.72 -28.20
N LYS A 1014 -7.65 31.84 -27.60
CA LYS A 1014 -7.35 30.51 -28.13
C LYS A 1014 -8.26 29.44 -27.56
N ASP A 1015 -8.20 28.24 -28.13
CA ASP A 1015 -8.87 27.06 -27.59
C ASP A 1015 -7.92 26.29 -26.66
N PHE A 1016 -8.43 25.80 -25.53
CA PHE A 1016 -7.68 25.02 -24.54
C PHE A 1016 -8.62 24.27 -23.60
N ILE A 1017 -8.10 23.26 -22.90
CA ILE A 1017 -8.87 22.45 -21.96
C ILE A 1017 -9.37 23.32 -20.80
N GLY A 1018 -10.68 23.29 -20.53
CA GLY A 1018 -11.28 24.03 -19.42
C GLY A 1018 -11.74 25.46 -19.77
N LYS A 1019 -11.48 25.95 -20.99
CA LYS A 1019 -11.90 27.30 -21.43
C LYS A 1019 -13.38 27.59 -21.16
N ALA A 1020 -14.27 26.72 -21.63
CA ALA A 1020 -15.72 26.90 -21.51
C ALA A 1020 -16.17 26.99 -20.05
N ALA A 1021 -15.55 26.21 -19.15
CA ALA A 1021 -15.85 26.27 -17.72
C ALA A 1021 -15.41 27.61 -17.09
N LEU A 1022 -14.25 28.14 -17.51
CA LEU A 1022 -13.75 29.43 -17.03
C LEU A 1022 -14.56 30.61 -17.55
N GLU A 1023 -14.97 30.60 -18.82
CA GLU A 1023 -15.85 31.64 -19.39
C GLU A 1023 -17.20 31.66 -18.65
N ALA A 1024 -17.82 30.50 -18.45
CA ALA A 1024 -19.06 30.39 -17.68
C ALA A 1024 -18.89 30.85 -16.21
N GLN A 1025 -17.73 30.61 -15.61
CA GLN A 1025 -17.43 31.08 -14.25
C GLN A 1025 -17.23 32.60 -14.20
N ILE A 1026 -16.62 33.21 -15.21
CA ILE A 1026 -16.47 34.68 -15.28
C ILE A 1026 -17.85 35.34 -15.34
N GLU A 1027 -18.75 34.82 -16.18
CA GLU A 1027 -20.11 35.36 -16.32
C GLU A 1027 -20.93 35.20 -15.05
N ARG A 1028 -20.85 34.02 -14.42
CA ARG A 1028 -21.62 33.70 -13.22
C ARG A 1028 -21.07 34.41 -11.97
N GLY A 1029 -19.75 34.52 -11.84
CA GLY A 1029 -19.02 34.94 -10.65
C GLY A 1029 -18.31 33.78 -9.93
N VAL A 1030 -17.71 34.05 -8.76
CA VAL A 1030 -16.98 33.05 -7.95
C VAL A 1030 -17.64 32.81 -6.59
N HIS A 1031 -17.55 31.56 -6.12
CA HIS A 1031 -18.02 31.14 -4.79
C HIS A 1031 -16.89 31.17 -3.74
N LYS A 1032 -15.63 31.27 -4.18
CA LYS A 1032 -14.46 31.45 -3.33
C LYS A 1032 -13.44 32.39 -3.96
N LYS A 1033 -12.63 33.05 -3.13
CA LYS A 1033 -11.62 34.01 -3.59
C LYS A 1033 -10.36 33.93 -2.75
N PHE A 1034 -9.21 33.94 -3.43
CA PHE A 1034 -7.89 33.90 -2.83
C PHE A 1034 -7.53 35.24 -2.16
N VAL A 1035 -7.06 35.17 -0.91
CA VAL A 1035 -6.73 36.34 -0.07
C VAL A 1035 -5.43 36.10 0.70
N GLN A 1036 -4.73 37.18 1.03
CA GLN A 1036 -3.61 37.18 1.97
C GLN A 1036 -4.08 37.78 3.30
N LEU A 1037 -3.70 37.13 4.39
CA LEU A 1037 -4.08 37.46 5.76
C LEU A 1037 -2.84 37.99 6.49
N LEU A 1038 -2.92 39.19 7.04
CA LEU A 1038 -1.93 39.71 7.99
C LEU A 1038 -2.49 39.53 9.39
N ILE A 1039 -1.81 38.76 10.22
CA ILE A 1039 -2.28 38.46 11.57
C ILE A 1039 -1.83 39.57 12.50
N ASP A 1040 -2.79 40.21 13.16
CA ASP A 1040 -2.50 41.24 14.15
C ASP A 1040 -2.48 40.61 15.56
N LYS A 1041 -1.62 41.14 16.44
CA LYS A 1041 -1.50 40.71 17.85
C LYS A 1041 -1.12 39.22 18.05
N HIS A 1042 -0.34 38.65 17.15
CA HIS A 1042 0.31 37.34 17.36
C HIS A 1042 1.61 37.54 18.14
N ASP A 1043 1.75 36.87 19.28
CA ASP A 1043 2.98 36.85 20.08
C ASP A 1043 3.91 35.74 19.56
N LEU A 1044 5.11 36.13 19.09
CA LEU A 1044 6.05 35.19 18.50
C LEU A 1044 6.61 34.18 19.50
N ASP A 1045 6.60 34.44 20.80
CA ASP A 1045 7.26 33.57 21.77
C ASP A 1045 6.27 32.59 22.42
N THR A 1046 5.01 32.99 22.59
CA THR A 1046 4.02 32.20 23.34
C THR A 1046 2.89 31.65 22.50
N ASP A 1047 2.60 32.22 21.33
CA ASP A 1047 1.41 31.82 20.58
C ASP A 1047 1.65 30.60 19.68
N PRO A 1048 0.60 29.82 19.40
CA PRO A 1048 0.68 28.72 18.43
C PRO A 1048 1.15 29.21 17.06
N TRP A 1049 2.05 28.47 16.43
CA TRP A 1049 2.61 28.83 15.13
C TRP A 1049 1.68 28.41 13.98
N PRO A 1050 1.30 29.30 13.03
CA PRO A 1050 0.46 28.93 11.90
C PRO A 1050 1.20 28.08 10.86
N GLN A 1051 0.50 27.13 10.22
CA GLN A 1051 1.10 26.17 9.28
C GLN A 1051 0.33 26.01 7.97
N GLY A 1052 -0.94 26.42 7.92
CA GLY A 1052 -1.90 26.07 6.87
C GLY A 1052 -2.95 25.08 7.36
N GLY A 1053 -4.19 25.23 6.90
CA GLY A 1053 -5.36 24.48 7.32
C GLY A 1053 -6.10 25.06 8.53
N GLU A 1054 -5.68 26.24 9.01
CA GLU A 1054 -6.39 26.99 10.04
C GLU A 1054 -7.71 27.57 9.52
N THR A 1055 -8.73 27.59 10.37
CA THR A 1055 -10.07 28.04 9.96
C THR A 1055 -10.18 29.56 10.01
N LEU A 1056 -10.61 30.15 8.90
CA LEU A 1056 -10.92 31.57 8.78
C LEU A 1056 -12.39 31.83 9.09
N PHE A 1057 -12.65 32.81 9.93
CA PHE A 1057 -13.99 33.22 10.32
C PHE A 1057 -14.29 34.62 9.86
N ARG A 1058 -15.56 34.86 9.53
CA ARG A 1058 -16.13 36.16 9.18
C ARG A 1058 -17.37 36.37 10.03
N ASN A 1059 -17.37 37.42 10.85
CA ASN A 1059 -18.49 37.75 11.75
C ASN A 1059 -18.93 36.54 12.61
N GLY A 1060 -17.96 35.78 13.14
CA GLY A 1060 -18.21 34.59 13.96
C GLY A 1060 -18.60 33.32 13.19
N GLN A 1061 -18.67 33.33 11.85
CA GLN A 1061 -19.00 32.16 11.04
C GLN A 1061 -17.78 31.67 10.24
N PRO A 1062 -17.54 30.35 10.13
CA PRO A 1062 -16.44 29.82 9.32
C PRO A 1062 -16.70 30.08 7.83
N VAL A 1063 -15.69 30.64 7.14
CA VAL A 1063 -15.77 31.02 5.73
C VAL A 1063 -14.62 30.48 4.88
N GLY A 1064 -13.79 29.60 5.42
CA GLY A 1064 -12.72 28.97 4.64
C GLY A 1064 -11.56 28.53 5.50
N LEU A 1065 -10.50 28.05 4.84
CA LEU A 1065 -9.28 27.55 5.46
C LEU A 1065 -8.07 28.27 4.87
N THR A 1066 -7.01 28.41 5.68
CA THR A 1066 -5.69 28.81 5.17
C THR A 1066 -5.09 27.67 4.34
N THR A 1067 -4.34 28.00 3.31
CA THR A 1067 -3.59 27.07 2.48
C THR A 1067 -2.11 27.08 2.82
N SER A 1068 -1.55 28.28 3.05
CA SER A 1068 -0.14 28.51 3.33
C SER A 1068 0.04 29.50 4.47
N ALA A 1069 1.16 29.40 5.19
CA ALA A 1069 1.55 30.29 6.28
C ALA A 1069 3.07 30.51 6.29
N ALA A 1070 3.49 31.74 6.62
CA ALA A 1070 4.87 32.14 6.84
C ALA A 1070 4.92 33.38 7.73
N TYR A 1071 6.12 33.72 8.22
CA TYR A 1071 6.36 35.03 8.78
C TYR A 1071 6.80 36.00 7.67
N GLY A 1072 6.13 37.15 7.57
CA GLY A 1072 6.51 38.20 6.65
C GLY A 1072 7.56 39.12 7.29
N PHE A 1073 8.83 38.91 7.00
CA PHE A 1073 9.92 39.70 7.56
C PHE A 1073 9.90 41.18 7.14
N THR A 1074 9.49 41.49 5.91
CA THR A 1074 9.29 42.90 5.49
C THR A 1074 8.05 43.48 6.16
N LEU A 1075 7.01 42.66 6.36
CA LEU A 1075 5.72 43.08 6.92
C LEU A 1075 5.71 43.13 8.47
N GLY A 1076 6.65 42.46 9.13
CA GLY A 1076 6.78 42.42 10.59
C GLY A 1076 5.70 41.60 11.31
N CYS A 1077 4.99 40.70 10.62
CA CYS A 1077 3.90 39.91 11.21
C CYS A 1077 3.74 38.53 10.55
N GLN A 1078 2.93 37.67 11.16
CA GLN A 1078 2.52 36.41 10.52
C GLN A 1078 1.64 36.70 9.30
N VAL A 1079 1.90 35.96 8.23
CA VAL A 1079 1.19 36.06 6.96
C VAL A 1079 0.65 34.70 6.57
N CYS A 1080 -0.66 34.61 6.41
CA CYS A 1080 -1.32 33.41 5.88
C CYS A 1080 -1.93 33.71 4.52
N ILE A 1081 -2.15 32.66 3.74
CA ILE A 1081 -2.91 32.68 2.51
C ILE A 1081 -4.14 31.83 2.73
N ALA A 1082 -5.30 32.26 2.24
CA ALA A 1082 -6.55 31.54 2.41
C ALA A 1082 -7.49 31.72 1.21
N TYR A 1083 -8.54 30.89 1.19
CA TYR A 1083 -9.73 31.17 0.39
C TYR A 1083 -10.85 31.65 1.31
N VAL A 1084 -11.47 32.78 0.95
CA VAL A 1084 -12.76 33.19 1.52
C VAL A 1084 -13.85 32.62 0.63
N GLU A 1085 -14.73 31.82 1.21
CA GLU A 1085 -15.82 31.11 0.56
C GLU A 1085 -17.18 31.65 1.00
N ASN A 1086 -18.15 31.60 0.09
CA ASN A 1086 -19.56 31.85 0.38
C ASN A 1086 -20.41 30.77 -0.28
N ARG A 1087 -21.12 29.98 0.55
CA ARG A 1087 -21.98 28.87 0.11
C ARG A 1087 -23.15 29.35 -0.75
N ASP A 1088 -23.68 30.55 -0.47
CA ASP A 1088 -24.80 31.15 -1.21
C ASP A 1088 -24.34 31.90 -2.49
N PHE A 1089 -23.06 31.76 -2.85
CA PHE A 1089 -22.40 32.38 -4.01
C PHE A 1089 -22.15 33.90 -3.87
N GLY A 1090 -21.24 34.48 -4.67
CA GLY A 1090 -21.06 35.94 -4.76
C GLY A 1090 -19.94 36.53 -3.90
N VAL A 1091 -18.75 35.91 -3.90
CA VAL A 1091 -17.57 36.47 -3.19
C VAL A 1091 -16.96 37.61 -4.02
N SER A 1092 -17.45 38.84 -3.80
CA SER A 1092 -16.94 40.06 -4.43
C SER A 1092 -15.86 40.75 -3.56
N PRO A 1093 -15.05 41.68 -4.12
CA PRO A 1093 -14.17 42.53 -3.32
C PRO A 1093 -14.92 43.27 -2.20
N ASP A 1094 -16.13 43.77 -2.47
CA ASP A 1094 -16.96 44.45 -1.48
C ASP A 1094 -17.45 43.52 -0.36
N PHE A 1095 -17.76 42.25 -0.69
CA PHE A 1095 -18.11 41.24 0.30
C PHE A 1095 -16.98 41.02 1.30
N ILE A 1096 -15.75 40.99 0.80
CA ILE A 1096 -14.53 40.83 1.60
C ILE A 1096 -14.25 42.09 2.42
N ALA A 1097 -14.32 43.28 1.82
CA ALA A 1097 -14.01 44.52 2.52
C ALA A 1097 -14.94 44.85 3.71
N LYS A 1098 -16.19 44.36 3.69
CA LYS A 1098 -17.21 44.66 4.72
C LYS A 1098 -17.23 43.66 5.89
N GLY A 1099 -16.44 42.59 5.86
CA GLY A 1099 -16.42 41.58 6.91
C GLY A 1099 -15.42 41.89 8.03
N ASN A 1100 -15.73 41.46 9.25
CA ASN A 1100 -14.74 41.37 10.32
C ASN A 1100 -14.21 39.93 10.35
N TYR A 1101 -12.89 39.77 10.37
CA TYR A 1101 -12.25 38.47 10.20
C TYR A 1101 -11.34 38.09 11.35
N GLU A 1102 -11.38 36.81 11.69
CA GLU A 1102 -10.54 36.20 12.71
C GLU A 1102 -10.02 34.86 12.22
N LEU A 1103 -8.75 34.56 12.51
CA LEU A 1103 -8.13 33.27 12.22
C LEU A 1103 -8.04 32.44 13.51
N ASP A 1104 -8.47 31.18 13.45
CA ASP A 1104 -8.33 30.22 14.56
C ASP A 1104 -7.02 29.43 14.42
N ILE A 1105 -6.04 29.73 15.27
CA ILE A 1105 -4.79 28.98 15.35
C ILE A 1105 -4.81 28.18 16.65
N ALA A 1106 -5.06 26.89 16.54
CA ALA A 1106 -5.09 25.95 17.66
C ALA A 1106 -5.99 26.41 18.82
N GLY A 1107 -7.22 26.82 18.51
CA GLY A 1107 -8.24 27.24 19.47
C GLY A 1107 -8.16 28.72 19.87
N LYS A 1108 -7.06 29.43 19.53
CA LYS A 1108 -6.92 30.87 19.81
C LYS A 1108 -7.28 31.71 18.58
N ARG A 1109 -8.11 32.74 18.79
CA ARG A 1109 -8.62 33.63 17.74
C ARG A 1109 -7.78 34.88 17.60
N PHE A 1110 -7.34 35.14 16.38
CA PHE A 1110 -6.53 36.31 16.05
C PHE A 1110 -7.24 37.19 15.02
N PRO A 1111 -7.38 38.51 15.26
CA PRO A 1111 -7.89 39.42 14.25
C PRO A 1111 -6.92 39.45 13.05
N VAL A 1112 -7.49 39.51 11.85
CA VAL A 1112 -6.70 39.51 10.60
C VAL A 1112 -7.10 40.67 9.68
N ARG A 1113 -6.09 41.27 9.04
CA ARG A 1113 -6.29 42.22 7.94
C ARG A 1113 -6.17 41.49 6.60
N MET A 1114 -7.09 41.81 5.68
CA MET A 1114 -7.20 41.17 4.37
C MET A 1114 -6.50 41.98 3.28
N ASN A 1115 -5.68 41.31 2.49
CA ASN A 1115 -5.13 41.82 1.23
C ASN A 1115 -5.71 41.01 0.06
N LEU A 1116 -6.27 41.71 -0.93
CA LEU A 1116 -6.78 41.12 -2.19
C LEU A 1116 -5.72 41.08 -3.30
N HIS A 1117 -4.64 41.83 -3.11
CA HIS A 1117 -3.56 42.01 -4.06
C HIS A 1117 -2.23 41.94 -3.33
N SER A 1118 -1.16 41.70 -4.09
CA SER A 1118 0.18 41.67 -3.53
C SER A 1118 0.49 43.04 -2.90
N PRO A 1119 0.98 43.09 -1.65
CA PRO A 1119 1.35 44.34 -1.01
C PRO A 1119 2.51 45.00 -1.77
N SER A 1120 2.54 46.34 -1.79
CA SER A 1120 3.69 47.06 -2.34
C SER A 1120 4.85 46.96 -1.35
N LEU A 1121 5.73 45.99 -1.59
CA LEU A 1121 6.94 45.81 -0.80
C LEU A 1121 8.06 46.71 -1.36
N PRO A 1122 8.85 47.40 -0.51
CA PRO A 1122 9.99 48.18 -0.96
C PRO A 1122 10.97 47.29 -1.74
N MET A 1123 11.50 47.78 -2.87
CA MET A 1123 12.51 47.07 -3.66
C MET A 1123 13.74 47.96 -3.82
N ILE A 1124 14.92 47.40 -3.58
CA ILE A 1124 16.17 48.09 -3.87
C ILE A 1124 16.35 48.13 -5.39
N SER A 1125 16.57 49.33 -5.95
CA SER A 1125 16.78 49.49 -7.40
C SER A 1125 18.04 48.74 -7.84
N SER A 1126 17.86 47.81 -8.77
CA SER A 1126 18.94 46.99 -9.31
C SER A 1126 19.66 47.61 -10.51
N GLU A 1127 19.14 48.71 -11.07
CA GLU A 1127 19.83 49.46 -12.14
C GLU A 1127 20.75 50.55 -11.56
N HIS A 1128 20.44 51.03 -10.35
CA HIS A 1128 21.22 52.05 -9.63
C HIS A 1128 21.17 51.81 -8.11
N PRO A 1129 21.89 50.82 -7.55
CA PRO A 1129 21.94 50.62 -6.11
C PRO A 1129 22.79 51.71 -5.48
N LEU A 1130 22.16 52.82 -5.07
CA LEU A 1130 22.82 53.91 -4.33
C LEU A 1130 23.45 53.46 -2.99
N HIS A 1131 23.20 52.23 -2.55
CA HIS A 1131 23.57 51.70 -1.24
C HIS A 1131 24.72 50.69 -1.23
N TYR A 1132 25.18 50.18 -2.39
CA TYR A 1132 26.32 49.27 -2.41
C TYR A 1132 27.63 50.06 -2.52
N ARG A 1133 28.32 50.22 -1.39
CA ARG A 1133 29.75 50.55 -1.36
C ARG A 1133 30.47 49.28 -0.92
N PRO A 1134 31.37 48.71 -1.73
CA PRO A 1134 32.19 47.58 -1.29
C PRO A 1134 33.03 48.05 -0.11
N THR A 1135 32.70 47.59 1.10
CA THR A 1135 33.61 47.69 2.24
C THR A 1135 34.59 46.54 2.10
N GLN A 1136 35.75 46.82 1.48
CA GLN A 1136 36.95 46.04 1.76
C GLN A 1136 37.26 46.18 3.25
N ASP A 1137 37.34 45.03 3.93
CA ASP A 1137 37.99 44.77 5.21
C ASP A 1137 38.31 45.97 6.10
N SER A 1138 37.58 46.09 7.21
CA SER A 1138 38.18 46.50 8.48
C SER A 1138 37.34 45.97 9.64
N ASP A 1139 38.01 45.12 10.42
CA ASP A 1139 37.72 44.73 11.80
C ASP A 1139 36.52 43.80 12.05
N ILE A 1140 36.83 42.52 12.30
CA ILE A 1140 36.40 41.75 13.49
C ILE A 1140 37.43 40.61 13.68
N ASP A 1141 38.29 40.81 14.69
CA ASP A 1141 38.96 39.77 15.49
C ASP A 1141 37.95 39.11 16.43
#